data_AF-A0A9E0GL76-F1
#
_entry.id   AF-A0A9E0GL76-F1
#
_cell.length_a   1.000
_cell.length_b   1.000
_cell.length_c   1.000
_cell.angle_alpha   90.00
_cell.angle_beta   90.00
_cell.angle_gamma   90.00
#
_symmetry.space_group_name_H-M   'P 1'
#
loop_
_entity.id
_entity.type
_entity.pdbx_description
1 polymer ?
#
loop_
_entity_poly.entity_id
_entity_poly.type
_entity_poly.pdbx_seq_one_letter_code
_entity_poly.pdbx_strand_id
1 'polypeptide(L)'
;MVTGTVAPMVEVDALTDPLNLCPADFAKLPAFMEAVLQAAANDPVILRERLESCGQLTGGEFLVQDLTGDGVDDLLVQYVDPKGEAAYAVGDLILFAGSETGFVESFRAKAAGRVELLATGDINQDSLPDLAWMETNCGASTCFGTVNVRSWDGTVWQDWTAGTVTMANAEVILLGAGAGDQGKALVLVGGEYGSAGAGPQRQRTETWTSLDGAPYALANTEYGPSDCLYFAVIDANAAFLDELSDLVASTSQGAEEPVSPITPELYSMAASEDNLAACGSRENEVDELQAFAIFRLAVFAGYSGDTEAIPPVLGVLSADYPGTVYDRLGQFWHTAYMAAGNDAAKACQAATVFAQENPESWQILADFGYANPSFAAKDVCPVVVPTLSSTTFVPVVGAAVSAPVTDTSAVTDTAAVTVTEVVTASQISPETSAAAITETVTITVSDESAPAVIDVQATAQPAPEAPATPTPLGAAAPITASVPVTKTTSAPTVAPTVAPTVAALQPSADQPTCPTALEAYADATTEALTLFEGDPLILETWLRLCNALDNDRGAVLLQDLNNDQIDDFVVMPVVVSNAGYGPGGAEGLVLVYYGNLDGTYTLAVESDTSGLPIPLALDDINADGLLDLAWTVESCGVSCLTQVQILSWNGEAYTTGIESGAIMFESQVRLESVPPNAPGQGQQLVMVGGTNGTPRGGLDIPHTEVWQSVDGAPYGRISWTYDRENRLSNCLGLRLVEADVALQASPLIGYEPAIQIYQQTLADDSLAACSTVGTAEADELALLRGLAALRLAQTLTLNGEADTAGAMLADFAVSEPDSPYLALAKTWLDSYAADGDVTAACKPVTEKLTKNKLLWQITDNFGNNHPPLAAGQICYVPPVE
;
A
#
# COMPACT_ATOMS: atom_id res chain seq x y z
N MET A 1 -4.96 -73.49 -45.52
CA MET A 1 -5.09 -73.34 -44.06
C MET A 1 -4.07 -72.30 -43.60
N VAL A 2 -4.49 -71.06 -43.43
CA VAL A 2 -4.10 -70.16 -42.32
C VAL A 2 -5.27 -69.17 -42.24
N THR A 3 -5.94 -69.16 -41.09
CA THR A 3 -7.10 -68.35 -40.74
C THR A 3 -6.63 -67.02 -40.18
N GLY A 4 -6.97 -65.90 -40.84
CA GLY A 4 -6.82 -64.56 -40.29
C GLY A 4 -8.12 -64.14 -39.60
N THR A 5 -8.07 -64.04 -38.28
CA THR A 5 -9.12 -63.49 -37.42
C THR A 5 -9.21 -61.98 -37.61
N VAL A 6 -10.40 -61.51 -37.96
CA VAL A 6 -10.79 -60.09 -37.94
C VAL A 6 -11.09 -59.72 -36.48
N ALA A 7 -10.30 -58.81 -35.90
CA ALA A 7 -10.64 -58.15 -34.64
C ALA A 7 -11.67 -57.04 -34.92
N PRO A 8 -12.63 -56.78 -34.01
CA PRO A 8 -13.71 -55.84 -34.26
C PRO A 8 -13.16 -54.40 -34.28
N MET A 9 -13.74 -53.57 -35.15
CA MET A 9 -13.61 -52.12 -35.10
C MET A 9 -14.12 -51.66 -33.73
N VAL A 10 -13.22 -51.11 -32.92
CA VAL A 10 -13.59 -50.32 -31.75
C VAL A 10 -14.08 -48.98 -32.28
N GLU A 11 -15.33 -48.65 -31.97
CA GLU A 11 -15.96 -47.35 -32.18
C GLU A 11 -15.07 -46.25 -31.57
N VAL A 12 -14.57 -45.36 -32.42
CA VAL A 12 -13.87 -44.14 -31.99
C VAL A 12 -14.93 -43.05 -31.92
N ASP A 13 -15.64 -42.97 -30.81
CA ASP A 13 -16.58 -41.85 -30.54
C ASP A 13 -16.75 -41.59 -29.03
N ALA A 14 -15.64 -41.48 -28.29
CA ALA A 14 -15.66 -41.26 -26.84
C ALA A 14 -14.56 -40.31 -26.32
N LEU A 15 -14.21 -39.25 -27.05
CA LEU A 15 -13.18 -38.29 -26.61
C LEU A 15 -13.54 -36.81 -26.76
N THR A 16 -14.83 -36.45 -26.68
CA THR A 16 -15.26 -35.03 -26.60
C THR A 16 -16.39 -34.80 -25.59
N ASP A 17 -16.63 -35.74 -24.68
CA ASP A 17 -17.65 -35.57 -23.64
C ASP A 17 -17.00 -34.94 -22.38
N PRO A 18 -17.33 -33.69 -22.02
CA PRO A 18 -16.83 -33.06 -20.80
C PRO A 18 -17.20 -33.86 -19.54
N LEU A 19 -18.20 -34.74 -19.60
CA LEU A 19 -18.59 -35.64 -18.51
C LEU A 19 -17.53 -36.72 -18.19
N ASN A 20 -16.50 -36.90 -19.02
CA ASN A 20 -15.49 -37.97 -18.86
C ASN A 20 -14.06 -37.49 -18.53
N LEU A 21 -13.77 -36.18 -18.48
CA LEU A 21 -12.42 -35.64 -18.22
C LEU A 21 -12.30 -35.02 -16.82
N CYS A 22 -11.20 -35.26 -16.09
CA CYS A 22 -10.88 -34.55 -14.84
C CYS A 22 -9.72 -33.59 -15.14
N PRO A 23 -9.91 -32.27 -15.07
CA PRO A 23 -8.82 -31.33 -15.29
C PRO A 23 -7.72 -31.53 -14.27
N ALA A 24 -6.48 -31.63 -14.75
CA ALA A 24 -5.29 -31.73 -13.90
C ALA A 24 -4.72 -30.36 -13.50
N ASP A 25 -5.25 -29.29 -14.11
CA ASP A 25 -4.87 -27.89 -13.92
C ASP A 25 -5.99 -27.20 -13.16
N PHE A 26 -5.66 -26.67 -11.98
CA PHE A 26 -6.60 -26.03 -11.06
C PHE A 26 -7.27 -24.79 -11.70
N ALA A 27 -6.53 -24.05 -12.54
CA ALA A 27 -7.06 -22.86 -13.22
C ALA A 27 -8.16 -23.18 -14.23
N LYS A 28 -8.23 -24.43 -14.73
CA LYS A 28 -9.23 -24.88 -15.71
C LYS A 28 -10.52 -25.41 -15.07
N LEU A 29 -10.59 -25.49 -13.75
CA LEU A 29 -11.77 -26.01 -13.05
C LEU A 29 -13.03 -25.17 -13.26
N PRO A 30 -13.02 -23.82 -13.24
CA PRO A 30 -14.20 -23.01 -13.55
C PRO A 30 -14.82 -23.34 -14.91
N ALA A 31 -14.02 -23.25 -15.99
CA ALA A 31 -14.48 -23.54 -17.34
C ALA A 31 -14.96 -25.00 -17.49
N PHE A 32 -14.36 -25.93 -16.75
CA PHE A 32 -14.81 -27.31 -16.68
C PHE A 32 -16.17 -27.45 -15.99
N MET A 33 -16.39 -26.77 -14.86
CA MET A 33 -17.66 -26.77 -14.14
C MET A 33 -18.78 -26.22 -15.03
N GLU A 34 -18.54 -25.11 -15.74
CA GLU A 34 -19.49 -24.56 -16.72
C GLU A 34 -19.80 -25.54 -17.85
N ALA A 35 -18.78 -26.18 -18.43
CA ALA A 35 -18.96 -27.15 -19.50
C ALA A 35 -19.76 -28.38 -19.06
N VAL A 36 -19.54 -28.86 -17.83
CA VAL A 36 -20.29 -29.97 -17.24
C VAL A 36 -21.74 -29.56 -16.99
N LEU A 37 -21.99 -28.37 -16.41
CA LEU A 37 -23.34 -27.86 -16.21
C LEU A 37 -24.08 -27.74 -17.55
N GLN A 38 -23.46 -27.17 -18.59
CA GLN A 38 -24.08 -27.06 -19.91
C GLN A 38 -24.39 -28.43 -20.54
N ALA A 39 -23.45 -29.39 -20.48
CA ALA A 39 -23.65 -30.74 -21.00
C ALA A 39 -24.72 -31.52 -20.23
N ALA A 40 -24.85 -31.23 -18.93
CA ALA A 40 -25.82 -31.84 -18.01
C ALA A 40 -27.19 -31.15 -18.02
N ALA A 41 -27.48 -30.25 -18.97
CA ALA A 41 -28.70 -29.44 -19.00
C ALA A 41 -28.95 -28.65 -17.69
N ASN A 42 -27.87 -28.12 -17.12
CA ASN A 42 -27.78 -27.36 -15.88
C ASN A 42 -28.17 -28.15 -14.61
N ASP A 43 -27.96 -29.47 -14.59
CA ASP A 43 -28.17 -30.27 -13.38
C ASP A 43 -26.93 -30.23 -12.45
N PRO A 44 -27.01 -29.56 -11.28
CA PRO A 44 -25.89 -29.44 -10.36
C PRO A 44 -25.53 -30.77 -9.68
N VAL A 45 -26.41 -31.78 -9.68
CA VAL A 45 -26.11 -33.10 -9.13
C VAL A 45 -25.04 -33.79 -9.95
N ILE A 46 -25.11 -33.69 -11.29
CA ILE A 46 -24.12 -34.27 -12.19
C ILE A 46 -22.75 -33.59 -12.02
N LEU A 47 -22.73 -32.27 -11.81
CA LEU A 47 -21.50 -31.55 -11.51
C LEU A 47 -20.86 -32.04 -10.21
N ARG A 48 -21.66 -32.19 -9.15
CA ARG A 48 -21.17 -32.65 -7.84
C ARG A 48 -20.52 -34.03 -7.94
N GLU A 49 -21.22 -34.99 -8.53
CA GLU A 49 -20.71 -36.36 -8.72
C GLU A 49 -19.38 -36.34 -9.50
N ARG A 50 -19.26 -35.45 -10.48
CA ARG A 50 -18.04 -35.30 -11.27
C ARG A 50 -16.88 -34.75 -10.46
N LEU A 51 -17.07 -33.64 -9.76
CA LEU A 51 -16.03 -33.02 -8.93
C LEU A 51 -15.57 -33.96 -7.79
N GLU A 52 -16.49 -34.72 -7.18
CA GLU A 52 -16.17 -35.76 -6.21
C GLU A 52 -15.31 -36.86 -6.83
N SER A 53 -15.68 -37.35 -8.03
CA SER A 53 -14.90 -38.37 -8.75
C SER A 53 -13.50 -37.89 -9.13
N CYS A 54 -13.31 -36.59 -9.30
CA CYS A 54 -12.04 -35.94 -9.61
C CYS A 54 -11.22 -35.55 -8.36
N GLY A 55 -11.75 -35.77 -7.15
CA GLY A 55 -11.09 -35.40 -5.89
C GLY A 55 -11.08 -33.89 -5.60
N GLN A 56 -11.89 -33.10 -6.32
CA GLN A 56 -11.91 -31.64 -6.24
C GLN A 56 -12.91 -31.10 -5.21
N LEU A 57 -13.81 -31.95 -4.69
CA LEU A 57 -14.78 -31.65 -3.61
C LEU A 57 -14.41 -32.32 -2.28
N THR A 58 -13.12 -32.55 -2.01
CA THR A 58 -12.70 -33.30 -0.81
C THR A 58 -12.86 -32.46 0.46
N GLY A 59 -14.03 -32.57 1.12
CA GLY A 59 -14.36 -31.82 2.34
C GLY A 59 -14.76 -30.35 2.11
N GLY A 60 -15.08 -29.97 0.87
CA GLY A 60 -15.57 -28.63 0.51
C GLY A 60 -17.09 -28.56 0.44
N GLU A 61 -17.63 -27.34 0.58
CA GLU A 61 -19.06 -27.06 0.49
C GLU A 61 -19.57 -27.03 -0.95
N PHE A 62 -20.78 -27.58 -1.16
CA PHE A 62 -21.52 -27.52 -2.42
C PHE A 62 -22.98 -27.20 -2.10
N LEU A 63 -23.37 -25.94 -2.30
CA LEU A 63 -24.68 -25.42 -1.91
C LEU A 63 -25.50 -25.06 -3.15
N VAL A 64 -26.78 -25.44 -3.12
CA VAL A 64 -27.77 -25.02 -4.13
C VAL A 64 -28.91 -24.34 -3.37
N GLN A 65 -29.00 -23.02 -3.51
CA GLN A 65 -29.94 -22.17 -2.79
C GLN A 65 -29.97 -20.79 -3.46
N ASP A 66 -31.11 -20.09 -3.41
CA ASP A 66 -31.20 -18.65 -3.71
C ASP A 66 -30.31 -17.82 -2.77
N LEU A 67 -29.14 -17.42 -3.27
CA LEU A 67 -28.11 -16.62 -2.60
C LEU A 67 -28.15 -15.15 -3.05
N THR A 68 -28.81 -14.82 -4.16
CA THR A 68 -28.96 -13.45 -4.67
C THR A 68 -30.31 -12.82 -4.30
N GLY A 69 -31.24 -13.59 -3.74
CA GLY A 69 -32.56 -13.15 -3.28
C GLY A 69 -33.56 -12.93 -4.41
N ASP A 70 -33.31 -13.46 -5.61
CA ASP A 70 -34.14 -13.25 -6.80
C ASP A 70 -35.24 -14.32 -7.00
N GLY A 71 -35.26 -15.33 -6.12
CA GLY A 71 -36.20 -16.45 -6.16
C GLY A 71 -35.76 -17.62 -7.05
N VAL A 72 -34.55 -17.59 -7.61
CA VAL A 72 -33.94 -18.68 -8.38
C VAL A 72 -32.77 -19.27 -7.59
N ASP A 73 -32.63 -20.60 -7.59
CA ASP A 73 -31.51 -21.24 -6.90
C ASP A 73 -30.17 -20.92 -7.58
N ASP A 74 -29.22 -20.44 -6.79
CA ASP A 74 -27.81 -20.27 -7.16
C ASP A 74 -26.99 -21.50 -6.77
N LEU A 75 -25.77 -21.60 -7.27
CA LEU A 75 -24.85 -22.72 -7.00
C LEU A 75 -23.51 -22.20 -6.48
N LEU A 76 -23.18 -22.53 -5.24
CA LEU A 76 -21.87 -22.27 -4.63
C LEU A 76 -21.04 -23.55 -4.60
N VAL A 77 -19.80 -23.47 -5.08
CA VAL A 77 -18.85 -24.59 -5.08
C VAL A 77 -17.54 -24.14 -4.46
N GLN A 78 -17.14 -24.78 -3.36
CA GLN A 78 -15.80 -24.70 -2.80
C GLN A 78 -15.01 -25.90 -3.30
N TYR A 79 -13.91 -25.66 -4.00
CA TYR A 79 -13.13 -26.71 -4.65
C TYR A 79 -11.64 -26.56 -4.37
N VAL A 80 -10.92 -27.69 -4.37
CA VAL A 80 -9.50 -27.76 -4.00
C VAL A 80 -8.66 -28.30 -5.14
N ASP A 81 -7.38 -27.93 -5.17
CA ASP A 81 -6.39 -28.62 -6.00
C ASP A 81 -6.10 -30.01 -5.39
N PRO A 82 -6.51 -31.11 -6.07
CA PRO A 82 -6.32 -32.46 -5.55
C PRO A 82 -4.85 -32.88 -5.46
N LYS A 83 -3.91 -32.11 -6.02
CA LYS A 83 -2.46 -32.38 -5.98
C LYS A 83 -1.75 -31.78 -4.75
N GLY A 84 -2.42 -30.90 -4.00
CA GLY A 84 -1.85 -30.30 -2.79
C GLY A 84 -1.79 -31.29 -1.62
N GLU A 85 -0.79 -31.15 -0.75
CA GLU A 85 -0.84 -31.83 0.56
C GLU A 85 -2.05 -31.32 1.34
N ALA A 86 -2.75 -32.19 2.08
CA ALA A 86 -3.99 -31.82 2.77
C ALA A 86 -3.84 -30.61 3.72
N ALA A 87 -2.64 -30.37 4.27
CA ALA A 87 -2.32 -29.23 5.13
C ALA A 87 -2.10 -27.89 4.37
N TYR A 88 -1.93 -27.93 3.05
CA TYR A 88 -1.65 -26.77 2.18
C TYR A 88 -2.46 -26.77 0.88
N ALA A 89 -3.55 -27.54 0.82
CA ALA A 89 -4.37 -27.62 -0.38
C ALA A 89 -4.96 -26.24 -0.70
N VAL A 90 -4.48 -25.64 -1.79
CA VAL A 90 -5.04 -24.43 -2.37
C VAL A 90 -6.46 -24.74 -2.83
N GLY A 91 -7.38 -23.85 -2.53
CA GLY A 91 -8.78 -23.99 -2.92
C GLY A 91 -9.36 -22.65 -3.31
N ASP A 92 -10.43 -22.69 -4.07
CA ASP A 92 -11.17 -21.53 -4.54
C ASP A 92 -12.64 -21.73 -4.14
N LEU A 93 -13.38 -20.63 -4.19
CA LEU A 93 -14.82 -20.64 -4.06
C LEU A 93 -15.41 -19.92 -5.27
N ILE A 94 -16.37 -20.56 -5.93
CA ILE A 94 -17.08 -20.01 -7.09
C ILE A 94 -18.58 -20.04 -6.82
N LEU A 95 -19.25 -18.97 -7.18
CA LEU A 95 -20.69 -18.81 -7.13
C LEU A 95 -21.21 -18.62 -8.54
N PHE A 96 -22.14 -19.48 -8.94
CA PHE A 96 -22.92 -19.35 -10.15
C PHE A 96 -24.32 -18.84 -9.81
N ALA A 97 -24.70 -17.70 -10.39
CA ALA A 97 -26.06 -17.21 -10.30
C ALA A 97 -27.00 -18.07 -11.16
N GLY A 98 -28.16 -18.41 -10.61
CA GLY A 98 -29.23 -19.11 -11.29
C GLY A 98 -29.99 -18.21 -12.25
N SER A 99 -30.54 -18.79 -13.32
CA SER A 99 -31.42 -18.11 -14.27
C SER A 99 -32.37 -19.10 -14.94
N GLU A 100 -33.37 -18.60 -15.67
CA GLU A 100 -34.26 -19.44 -16.50
C GLU A 100 -33.48 -20.29 -17.54
N THR A 101 -32.26 -19.88 -17.89
CA THR A 101 -31.41 -20.53 -18.90
C THR A 101 -30.31 -21.42 -18.31
N GLY A 102 -30.13 -21.42 -16.98
CA GLY A 102 -29.08 -22.17 -16.30
C GLY A 102 -28.24 -21.34 -15.33
N PHE A 103 -27.06 -21.84 -15.01
CA PHE A 103 -26.10 -21.23 -14.09
C PHE A 103 -25.06 -20.40 -14.85
N VAL A 104 -24.73 -19.21 -14.35
CA VAL A 104 -23.70 -18.31 -14.90
C VAL A 104 -22.79 -17.85 -13.77
N GLU A 105 -21.47 -17.86 -13.96
CA GLU A 105 -20.52 -17.38 -12.94
C GLU A 105 -20.87 -15.93 -12.56
N SER A 106 -21.13 -15.71 -11.27
CA SER A 106 -21.49 -14.42 -10.68
C SER A 106 -20.38 -13.87 -9.80
N PHE A 107 -19.67 -14.77 -9.10
CA PHE A 107 -18.55 -14.39 -8.24
C PHE A 107 -17.54 -15.54 -8.13
N ARG A 108 -16.26 -15.21 -7.99
CA ARG A 108 -15.20 -16.17 -7.69
C ARG A 108 -14.17 -15.56 -6.76
N ALA A 109 -13.94 -16.22 -5.63
CA ALA A 109 -12.80 -15.98 -4.76
C ALA A 109 -11.61 -16.82 -5.27
N LYS A 110 -10.57 -16.14 -5.77
CA LYS A 110 -9.30 -16.74 -6.19
C LYS A 110 -8.33 -16.67 -5.02
N ALA A 111 -8.31 -17.69 -4.17
CA ALA A 111 -7.49 -17.63 -2.96
C ALA A 111 -6.08 -18.16 -3.23
N ALA A 112 -5.09 -17.55 -2.59
CA ALA A 112 -3.69 -18.02 -2.63
C ALA A 112 -3.42 -19.20 -1.69
N GLY A 113 -4.44 -19.67 -0.97
CA GLY A 113 -4.34 -20.75 0.01
C GLY A 113 -5.65 -21.50 0.20
N ARG A 114 -5.88 -22.03 1.40
CA ARG A 114 -7.09 -22.81 1.67
C ARG A 114 -8.28 -21.89 1.88
N VAL A 115 -9.35 -22.11 1.14
CA VAL A 115 -10.65 -21.48 1.40
C VAL A 115 -11.48 -22.35 2.33
N GLU A 116 -12.19 -21.74 3.27
CA GLU A 116 -13.21 -22.35 4.11
C GLU A 116 -14.45 -21.45 4.15
N LEU A 117 -15.61 -21.96 3.73
CA LEU A 117 -16.86 -21.20 3.81
C LEU A 117 -17.29 -21.06 5.29
N LEU A 118 -17.58 -19.83 5.72
CA LEU A 118 -18.02 -19.54 7.09
C LEU A 118 -19.54 -19.45 7.19
N ALA A 119 -20.17 -18.68 6.29
CA ALA A 119 -21.63 -18.54 6.24
C ALA A 119 -22.12 -17.94 4.92
N THR A 120 -23.40 -18.14 4.65
CA THR A 120 -24.17 -17.49 3.58
C THR A 120 -25.51 -16.97 4.11
N GLY A 121 -26.15 -16.08 3.36
CA GLY A 121 -27.44 -15.45 3.69
C GLY A 121 -27.23 -14.07 4.31
N ASP A 122 -28.26 -13.46 4.88
CA ASP A 122 -28.17 -12.16 5.55
C ASP A 122 -27.44 -12.31 6.91
N ILE A 123 -26.09 -12.25 6.88
CA ILE A 123 -25.21 -12.47 8.03
C ILE A 123 -25.21 -11.23 8.92
N ASN A 124 -25.21 -10.05 8.30
CA ASN A 124 -25.10 -8.76 8.95
C ASN A 124 -26.47 -8.12 9.34
N GLN A 125 -27.59 -8.74 8.93
CA GLN A 125 -28.98 -8.29 9.15
C GLN A 125 -29.35 -6.96 8.49
N ASP A 126 -28.73 -6.62 7.37
CA ASP A 126 -29.07 -5.44 6.55
C ASP A 126 -30.15 -5.72 5.49
N SER A 127 -30.68 -6.95 5.47
CA SER A 127 -31.65 -7.47 4.48
C SER A 127 -31.08 -7.73 3.09
N LEU A 128 -29.76 -7.68 2.92
CA LEU A 128 -29.05 -8.12 1.72
C LEU A 128 -28.41 -9.49 1.97
N PRO A 129 -28.27 -10.33 0.93
CA PRO A 129 -27.53 -11.57 1.05
C PRO A 129 -26.02 -11.34 1.19
N ASP A 130 -25.41 -12.04 2.13
CA ASP A 130 -23.97 -12.04 2.38
C ASP A 130 -23.33 -13.42 2.14
N LEU A 131 -22.04 -13.38 1.90
CA LEU A 131 -21.16 -14.52 1.70
C LEU A 131 -19.86 -14.28 2.50
N ALA A 132 -19.59 -15.12 3.49
CA ALA A 132 -18.37 -15.03 4.31
C ALA A 132 -17.52 -16.29 4.19
N TRP A 133 -16.22 -16.13 3.96
CA TRP A 133 -15.25 -17.23 3.93
C TRP A 133 -13.93 -16.81 4.58
N MET A 134 -13.14 -17.81 5.01
CA MET A 134 -11.77 -17.61 5.46
C MET A 134 -10.80 -18.15 4.41
N GLU A 135 -9.74 -17.38 4.15
CA GLU A 135 -8.57 -17.81 3.39
C GLU A 135 -7.41 -18.04 4.34
N THR A 136 -6.80 -19.22 4.31
CA THR A 136 -5.65 -19.55 5.16
C THR A 136 -4.39 -19.77 4.33
N ASN A 137 -3.39 -18.93 4.59
CA ASN A 137 -2.07 -18.98 3.97
C ASN A 137 -1.02 -19.32 5.03
N CYS A 138 -0.28 -20.40 4.82
CA CYS A 138 0.71 -20.87 5.79
C CYS A 138 2.14 -20.65 5.34
N GLY A 139 2.94 -19.97 6.17
CA GLY A 139 4.39 -19.94 6.06
C GLY A 139 5.06 -21.09 6.82
N ALA A 140 6.38 -21.01 7.00
CA ALA A 140 7.17 -22.07 7.66
C ALA A 140 6.78 -22.34 9.13
N SER A 141 6.24 -21.33 9.82
CA SER A 141 5.95 -21.43 11.26
C SER A 141 4.62 -20.82 11.69
N THR A 142 3.94 -20.10 10.80
CA THR A 142 2.71 -19.36 11.14
C THR A 142 1.76 -19.42 9.97
N CYS A 143 0.51 -19.76 10.23
CA CYS A 143 -0.58 -19.59 9.28
C CYS A 143 -1.28 -18.26 9.51
N PHE A 144 -1.74 -17.60 8.46
CA PHE A 144 -2.56 -16.40 8.55
C PHE A 144 -3.93 -16.72 7.96
N GLY A 145 -4.97 -16.52 8.76
CA GLY A 145 -6.35 -16.59 8.33
C GLY A 145 -6.86 -15.19 8.02
N THR A 146 -7.37 -14.97 6.81
CA THR A 146 -8.03 -13.74 6.38
C THR A 146 -9.51 -14.03 6.17
N VAL A 147 -10.38 -13.35 6.92
CA VAL A 147 -11.82 -13.43 6.73
C VAL A 147 -12.26 -12.42 5.70
N ASN A 148 -12.99 -12.88 4.70
CA ASN A 148 -13.62 -12.06 3.68
C ASN A 148 -15.13 -12.11 3.85
N VAL A 149 -15.80 -10.97 3.70
CA VAL A 149 -17.26 -10.87 3.66
C VAL A 149 -17.65 -10.12 2.40
N ARG A 150 -18.56 -10.68 1.63
CA ARG A 150 -19.17 -9.99 0.48
C ARG A 150 -20.66 -9.84 0.72
N SER A 151 -21.20 -8.67 0.40
CA SER A 151 -22.64 -8.40 0.42
C SER A 151 -23.15 -8.12 -0.99
N TRP A 152 -24.35 -8.61 -1.30
CA TRP A 152 -24.96 -8.51 -2.62
C TRP A 152 -25.85 -7.26 -2.73
N ASP A 153 -25.50 -6.34 -3.62
CA ASP A 153 -26.24 -5.09 -3.81
C ASP A 153 -27.43 -5.19 -4.80
N GLY A 154 -27.71 -6.39 -5.32
CA GLY A 154 -28.66 -6.63 -6.40
C GLY A 154 -28.02 -6.74 -7.78
N THR A 155 -26.73 -6.40 -7.93
CA THR A 155 -25.99 -6.42 -9.20
C THR A 155 -24.59 -7.02 -9.08
N VAL A 156 -23.87 -6.76 -8.00
CA VAL A 156 -22.50 -7.24 -7.77
C VAL A 156 -22.28 -7.60 -6.29
N TRP A 157 -21.36 -8.54 -6.06
CA TRP A 157 -20.88 -8.88 -4.71
C TRP A 157 -19.78 -7.89 -4.31
N GLN A 158 -20.08 -7.01 -3.35
CA GLN A 158 -19.15 -5.97 -2.87
C GLN A 158 -18.41 -6.41 -1.62
N ASP A 159 -17.22 -5.84 -1.35
CA ASP A 159 -16.57 -6.00 -0.04
C ASP A 159 -17.43 -5.40 1.07
N TRP A 160 -17.63 -6.17 2.13
CA TRP A 160 -18.36 -5.71 3.32
C TRP A 160 -17.51 -5.71 4.57
N THR A 161 -16.21 -5.45 4.43
CA THR A 161 -15.27 -5.22 5.52
C THR A 161 -14.69 -3.81 5.44
N ALA A 162 -14.58 -3.11 6.58
CA ALA A 162 -14.01 -1.75 6.64
C ALA A 162 -12.47 -1.75 6.54
N GLY A 163 -11.85 -2.92 6.71
CA GLY A 163 -10.42 -3.16 6.61
C GLY A 163 -10.15 -4.66 6.61
N THR A 164 -8.90 -5.04 6.36
CA THR A 164 -8.51 -6.46 6.27
C THR A 164 -8.65 -7.16 7.61
N VAL A 165 -9.42 -8.26 7.64
CA VAL A 165 -9.65 -9.07 8.84
C VAL A 165 -8.67 -10.25 8.84
N THR A 166 -7.44 -10.05 9.30
CA THR A 166 -6.38 -11.08 9.28
C THR A 166 -5.79 -11.35 10.65
N MET A 167 -5.63 -12.64 11.00
CA MET A 167 -4.99 -13.05 12.25
C MET A 167 -4.10 -14.27 12.07
N ALA A 168 -2.98 -14.30 12.82
CA ALA A 168 -2.09 -15.45 12.88
C ALA A 168 -2.77 -16.62 13.61
N ASN A 169 -2.71 -17.82 13.04
CA ASN A 169 -3.31 -19.05 13.55
C ASN A 169 -4.76 -18.85 14.02
N ALA A 170 -5.53 -18.15 13.17
CA ALA A 170 -6.89 -17.75 13.49
C ALA A 170 -7.85 -18.94 13.51
N GLU A 171 -8.66 -19.01 14.56
CA GLU A 171 -9.92 -19.76 14.58
C GLU A 171 -11.07 -18.74 14.50
N VAL A 172 -12.00 -18.95 13.56
CA VAL A 172 -13.08 -17.99 13.30
C VAL A 172 -14.41 -18.56 13.75
N ILE A 173 -15.13 -17.81 14.56
CA ILE A 173 -16.44 -18.17 15.09
C ILE A 173 -17.44 -17.07 14.72
N LEU A 174 -18.55 -17.47 14.11
CA LEU A 174 -19.71 -16.59 13.92
C LEU A 174 -20.62 -16.68 15.14
N LEU A 175 -20.65 -15.62 15.96
CA LEU A 175 -21.55 -15.53 17.11
C LEU A 175 -22.74 -14.64 16.79
N GLY A 176 -23.95 -15.05 17.15
CA GLY A 176 -25.09 -14.14 17.13
C GLY A 176 -24.86 -13.01 18.13
N ALA A 177 -25.12 -11.76 17.74
CA ALA A 177 -25.05 -10.63 18.66
C ALA A 177 -25.91 -10.90 19.91
N GLY A 178 -25.37 -10.67 21.11
CA GLY A 178 -26.15 -10.80 22.33
C GLY A 178 -27.37 -9.86 22.33
N ALA A 179 -28.46 -10.29 22.97
CA ALA A 179 -29.78 -9.65 23.05
C ALA A 179 -29.86 -8.18 22.55
N GLY A 180 -30.17 -8.02 21.26
CA GLY A 180 -30.24 -6.72 20.57
C GLY A 180 -29.99 -6.78 19.05
N ASP A 181 -29.90 -7.98 18.46
CA ASP A 181 -29.82 -8.38 17.04
C ASP A 181 -29.53 -7.26 16.01
N GLN A 182 -28.23 -7.08 15.71
CA GLN A 182 -27.69 -6.35 14.55
C GLN A 182 -26.75 -7.28 13.74
N GLY A 183 -27.19 -8.51 13.46
CA GLY A 183 -26.38 -9.49 12.71
C GLY A 183 -25.44 -10.36 13.56
N LYS A 184 -24.65 -11.20 12.89
CA LYS A 184 -23.62 -12.06 13.49
C LYS A 184 -22.29 -11.32 13.57
N ALA A 185 -21.58 -11.45 14.67
CA ALA A 185 -20.21 -10.97 14.82
C ALA A 185 -19.21 -12.02 14.31
N LEU A 186 -18.10 -11.57 13.71
CA LEU A 186 -16.94 -12.41 13.41
C LEU A 186 -16.01 -12.35 14.62
N VAL A 187 -15.81 -13.49 15.27
CA VAL A 187 -14.92 -13.61 16.42
C VAL A 187 -13.70 -14.43 16.00
N LEU A 188 -12.55 -13.77 15.93
CA LEU A 188 -11.28 -14.37 15.58
C LEU A 188 -10.49 -14.64 16.85
N VAL A 189 -10.06 -15.87 17.07
CA VAL A 189 -9.27 -16.28 18.23
C VAL A 189 -7.91 -16.79 17.73
N GLY A 190 -6.81 -16.19 18.21
CA GLY A 190 -5.46 -16.50 17.70
C GLY A 190 -4.45 -15.40 18.02
N GLY A 191 -3.62 -15.03 17.06
CA GLY A 191 -2.66 -13.92 17.18
C GLY A 191 -1.25 -14.30 17.60
N GLU A 192 -0.99 -15.60 17.81
CA GLU A 192 0.33 -16.14 18.17
C GLU A 192 1.06 -16.64 16.91
N TYR A 193 2.24 -16.08 16.67
CA TYR A 193 3.23 -16.43 15.66
C TYR A 193 4.13 -17.59 16.14
N GLY A 194 4.31 -18.64 15.33
CA GLY A 194 5.16 -19.79 15.70
C GLY A 194 6.67 -19.55 15.62
N SER A 195 7.12 -18.30 15.76
CA SER A 195 8.53 -17.89 15.60
C SER A 195 9.17 -17.54 16.93
N ALA A 196 10.40 -18.01 17.16
CA ALA A 196 11.18 -17.67 18.35
C ALA A 196 11.50 -16.15 18.45
N GLY A 197 11.57 -15.43 17.32
CA GLY A 197 11.86 -13.99 17.29
C GLY A 197 10.67 -13.09 17.63
N ALA A 198 9.46 -13.65 17.72
CA ALA A 198 8.25 -12.90 18.06
C ALA A 198 8.25 -12.40 19.51
N GLY A 199 9.03 -13.05 20.39
CA GLY A 199 9.06 -12.77 21.83
C GLY A 199 7.96 -13.51 22.60
N PRO A 200 7.63 -13.11 23.85
CA PRO A 200 6.49 -13.66 24.55
C PRO A 200 5.21 -13.36 23.78
N GLN A 201 4.29 -14.31 23.79
CA GLN A 201 3.03 -14.23 23.05
C GLN A 201 1.89 -14.72 23.93
N ARG A 202 0.70 -14.22 23.63
CA ARG A 202 -0.54 -14.71 24.19
C ARG A 202 -1.60 -14.64 23.11
N GLN A 203 -2.55 -15.56 23.18
CA GLN A 203 -3.74 -15.53 22.37
C GLN A 203 -4.48 -14.19 22.57
N ARG A 204 -5.10 -13.70 21.51
CA ARG A 204 -6.08 -12.62 21.54
C ARG A 204 -7.33 -13.03 20.77
N THR A 205 -8.43 -12.43 21.18
CA THR A 205 -9.75 -12.56 20.57
C THR A 205 -10.13 -11.20 20.00
N GLU A 206 -10.31 -11.12 18.69
CA GLU A 206 -10.84 -9.94 18.02
C GLU A 206 -12.30 -10.17 17.67
N THR A 207 -13.17 -9.23 18.04
CA THR A 207 -14.58 -9.23 17.65
C THR A 207 -14.82 -8.14 16.63
N TRP A 208 -15.29 -8.54 15.45
CA TRP A 208 -15.66 -7.65 14.37
C TRP A 208 -17.17 -7.65 14.19
N THR A 209 -17.76 -6.47 14.07
CA THR A 209 -19.22 -6.30 14.01
C THR A 209 -19.61 -5.41 12.84
N SER A 210 -20.73 -5.74 12.23
CA SER A 210 -21.46 -4.85 11.33
C SER A 210 -22.54 -4.13 12.13
N LEU A 211 -22.28 -2.90 12.56
CA LEU A 211 -23.27 -2.11 13.29
C LEU A 211 -24.24 -1.46 12.30
N ASP A 212 -25.54 -1.62 12.54
CA ASP A 212 -26.61 -1.11 11.66
C ASP A 212 -26.46 -1.51 10.16
N GLY A 213 -25.84 -2.67 9.89
CA GLY A 213 -25.59 -3.15 8.53
C GLY A 213 -24.35 -2.53 7.84
N ALA A 214 -23.56 -1.71 8.54
CA ALA A 214 -22.32 -1.15 7.99
C ALA A 214 -21.24 -2.24 7.78
N PRO A 215 -20.23 -2.01 6.91
CA PRO A 215 -19.12 -2.94 6.74
C PRO A 215 -18.49 -3.35 8.08
N TYR A 216 -18.11 -4.64 8.20
CA TYR A 216 -17.52 -5.18 9.42
C TYR A 216 -16.28 -4.38 9.83
N ALA A 217 -16.30 -3.86 11.05
CA ALA A 217 -15.19 -3.14 11.67
C ALA A 217 -14.81 -3.79 13.00
N LEU A 218 -13.54 -3.63 13.39
CA LEU A 218 -13.02 -4.14 14.65
C LEU A 218 -13.73 -3.41 15.80
N ALA A 219 -14.51 -4.15 16.58
CA ALA A 219 -15.26 -3.62 17.71
C ALA A 219 -14.49 -3.77 19.02
N ASN A 220 -13.78 -4.89 19.19
CA ASN A 220 -13.09 -5.21 20.43
C ASN A 220 -11.88 -6.13 20.20
N THR A 221 -10.84 -5.96 21.01
CA THR A 221 -9.71 -6.89 21.13
C THR A 221 -9.55 -7.28 22.59
N GLU A 222 -9.70 -8.56 22.89
CA GLU A 222 -9.49 -9.12 24.23
C GLU A 222 -8.23 -9.97 24.22
N TYR A 223 -7.32 -9.73 25.16
CA TYR A 223 -6.15 -10.58 25.30
C TYR A 223 -6.43 -11.73 26.26
N GLY A 224 -5.94 -12.92 25.91
CA GLY A 224 -6.01 -14.10 26.75
C GLY A 224 -5.23 -13.95 28.05
N PRO A 225 -5.60 -14.70 29.10
CA PRO A 225 -4.92 -14.63 30.39
C PRO A 225 -3.45 -15.05 30.25
N SER A 226 -2.58 -14.42 31.04
CA SER A 226 -1.16 -14.76 31.08
C SER A 226 -0.54 -14.46 32.45
N ASP A 227 0.37 -15.32 32.87
CA ASP A 227 1.21 -15.11 34.06
C ASP A 227 2.49 -14.30 33.72
N CYS A 228 2.63 -13.82 32.48
CA CYS A 228 3.76 -13.01 32.02
C CYS A 228 3.64 -11.58 32.56
N LEU A 229 4.59 -11.18 33.42
CA LEU A 229 4.62 -9.85 34.02
C LEU A 229 4.67 -8.74 32.98
N TYR A 230 5.41 -8.94 31.88
CA TYR A 230 5.46 -7.97 30.79
C TYR A 230 4.07 -7.67 30.23
N PHE A 231 3.21 -8.67 30.04
CA PHE A 231 1.85 -8.44 29.57
C PHE A 231 0.99 -7.67 30.56
N ALA A 232 1.12 -7.94 31.86
CA ALA A 232 0.44 -7.14 32.89
C ALA A 232 0.87 -5.66 32.82
N VAL A 233 2.16 -5.39 32.56
CA VAL A 233 2.67 -4.03 32.35
C VAL A 233 2.12 -3.39 31.07
N ILE A 234 2.04 -4.13 29.96
CA ILE A 234 1.48 -3.60 28.71
C ILE A 234 -0.02 -3.32 28.82
N ASP A 235 -0.77 -4.17 29.50
CA ASP A 235 -2.20 -3.93 29.78
C ASP A 235 -2.40 -2.70 30.66
N ALA A 236 -1.58 -2.55 31.70
CA ALA A 236 -1.58 -1.36 32.55
C ALA A 236 -1.19 -0.09 31.76
N ASN A 237 -0.25 -0.18 30.81
CA ASN A 237 0.12 0.92 29.92
C ASN A 237 -1.04 1.33 29.01
N ALA A 238 -1.77 0.37 28.44
CA ALA A 238 -2.92 0.64 27.58
C ALA A 238 -4.03 1.36 28.37
N ALA A 239 -4.40 0.84 29.55
CA ALA A 239 -5.37 1.47 30.44
C ALA A 239 -4.93 2.88 30.88
N PHE A 240 -3.64 3.04 31.20
CA PHE A 240 -3.08 4.34 31.58
C PHE A 240 -3.24 5.39 30.48
N LEU A 241 -2.98 5.04 29.22
CA LEU A 241 -3.10 5.98 28.10
C LEU A 241 -4.56 6.37 27.82
N ASP A 242 -5.48 5.39 27.91
CA ASP A 242 -6.91 5.61 27.73
C ASP A 242 -7.46 6.54 28.83
N GLU A 243 -7.23 6.20 30.09
CA GLU A 243 -7.73 6.97 31.24
C GLU A 243 -7.08 8.34 31.39
N LEU A 244 -5.81 8.49 31.01
CA LEU A 244 -5.18 9.81 31.01
C LEU A 244 -5.90 10.78 30.07
N SER A 245 -6.39 10.29 28.93
CA SER A 245 -7.10 11.13 27.97
C SER A 245 -8.42 11.64 28.56
N ASP A 246 -9.16 10.77 29.25
CA ASP A 246 -10.41 11.10 29.95
C ASP A 246 -10.20 12.01 31.16
N LEU A 247 -9.15 11.76 31.93
CA LEU A 247 -8.78 12.55 33.10
C LEU A 247 -8.40 13.98 32.71
N VAL A 248 -7.67 14.14 31.60
CA VAL A 248 -7.35 15.45 31.04
C VAL A 248 -8.61 16.12 30.44
N ALA A 249 -9.49 15.38 29.78
CA ALA A 249 -10.74 15.91 29.22
C ALA A 249 -11.74 16.38 30.29
N SER A 250 -11.91 15.62 31.37
CA SER A 250 -12.87 15.91 32.46
C SER A 250 -12.52 17.15 33.30
N THR A 251 -11.25 17.60 33.29
CA THR A 251 -10.86 18.89 33.90
C THR A 251 -11.35 20.12 33.13
N SER A 252 -11.84 19.94 31.89
CA SER A 252 -12.24 21.03 30.98
C SER A 252 -13.75 21.19 30.79
N GLN A 253 -14.55 20.17 31.06
CA GLN A 253 -16.01 20.21 30.95
C GLN A 253 -16.61 19.44 32.13
N GLY A 254 -17.57 20.05 32.84
CA GLY A 254 -18.20 19.43 34.01
C GLY A 254 -18.78 18.06 33.68
N ALA A 255 -18.04 17.01 33.99
CA ALA A 255 -18.36 15.63 33.68
C ALA A 255 -19.14 14.99 34.85
N GLU A 256 -19.99 14.01 34.50
CA GLU A 256 -20.67 13.13 35.44
C GLU A 256 -19.68 12.32 36.30
N GLU A 257 -20.14 11.73 37.41
CA GLU A 257 -19.32 11.00 38.39
C GLU A 257 -18.29 10.06 37.71
N PRO A 258 -16.98 10.22 37.98
CA PRO A 258 -15.95 9.43 37.32
C PRO A 258 -16.08 7.95 37.70
N VAL A 259 -16.00 7.08 36.71
CA VAL A 259 -15.75 5.64 36.92
C VAL A 259 -14.40 5.53 37.63
N SER A 260 -14.30 4.69 38.67
CA SER A 260 -13.02 4.43 39.32
C SER A 260 -12.00 3.94 38.27
N PRO A 261 -10.85 4.60 38.11
CA PRO A 261 -9.83 4.17 37.16
C PRO A 261 -9.34 2.77 37.52
N ILE A 262 -9.10 1.91 36.54
CA ILE A 262 -8.51 0.57 36.70
C ILE A 262 -6.98 0.61 36.63
N THR A 263 -6.39 1.70 36.15
CA THR A 263 -4.93 1.85 36.01
C THR A 263 -4.16 1.63 37.32
N PRO A 264 -4.54 2.21 38.48
CA PRO A 264 -3.85 1.94 39.73
C PRO A 264 -3.88 0.47 40.13
N GLU A 265 -4.97 -0.24 39.90
CA GLU A 265 -5.13 -1.66 40.19
C GLU A 265 -4.21 -2.50 39.32
N LEU A 266 -4.17 -2.24 38.01
CA LEU A 266 -3.33 -2.97 37.07
C LEU A 266 -1.84 -2.79 37.35
N TYR A 267 -1.37 -1.57 37.60
CA TYR A 267 0.03 -1.36 37.99
C TYR A 267 0.34 -1.89 39.39
N SER A 268 -0.60 -1.85 40.34
CA SER A 268 -0.38 -2.46 41.66
C SER A 268 -0.22 -3.98 41.57
N MET A 269 -1.02 -4.62 40.72
CA MET A 269 -0.89 -6.05 40.41
C MET A 269 0.47 -6.35 39.76
N ALA A 270 0.85 -5.59 38.73
CA ALA A 270 2.17 -5.73 38.10
C ALA A 270 3.33 -5.46 39.09
N ALA A 271 3.16 -4.56 40.06
CA ALA A 271 4.19 -4.20 41.03
C ALA A 271 4.40 -5.24 42.15
N SER A 272 3.40 -6.06 42.48
CA SER A 272 3.42 -6.80 43.75
C SER A 272 2.84 -8.21 43.73
N GLU A 273 2.24 -8.65 42.62
CA GLU A 273 1.62 -9.97 42.56
C GLU A 273 2.68 -11.08 42.35
N ASP A 274 2.73 -12.04 43.28
CA ASP A 274 3.74 -13.11 43.29
C ASP A 274 3.53 -14.19 42.20
N ASN A 275 2.37 -14.22 41.54
CA ASN A 275 2.09 -15.20 40.48
C ASN A 275 2.55 -14.74 39.09
N LEU A 276 2.95 -13.48 38.92
CA LEU A 276 3.49 -12.95 37.68
C LEU A 276 4.99 -13.25 37.59
N ALA A 277 5.44 -13.73 36.44
CA ALA A 277 6.82 -14.15 36.21
C ALA A 277 7.43 -13.49 34.98
N ALA A 278 8.77 -13.50 34.92
CA ALA A 278 9.50 -13.13 33.72
C ALA A 278 9.15 -14.07 32.55
N CYS A 279 9.02 -13.49 31.37
CA CYS A 279 8.65 -14.14 30.12
C CYS A 279 9.52 -13.71 28.93
N GLY A 280 10.42 -12.74 29.13
CA GLY A 280 11.52 -12.42 28.23
C GLY A 280 12.80 -13.19 28.56
N SER A 281 13.92 -12.67 28.08
CA SER A 281 15.25 -13.31 28.21
C SER A 281 16.19 -12.61 29.18
N ARG A 282 15.73 -11.54 29.85
CA ARG A 282 16.57 -10.69 30.70
C ARG A 282 16.64 -11.26 32.12
N GLU A 283 17.83 -11.23 32.71
CA GLU A 283 18.09 -11.80 34.04
C GLU A 283 17.33 -11.07 35.17
N ASN A 284 17.19 -9.76 35.08
CA ASN A 284 16.56 -8.91 36.10
C ASN A 284 15.16 -8.41 35.71
N GLU A 285 14.49 -9.10 34.78
CA GLU A 285 13.22 -8.64 34.19
C GLU A 285 12.14 -8.33 35.23
N VAL A 286 11.98 -9.19 36.24
CA VAL A 286 10.95 -9.01 37.29
C VAL A 286 11.15 -7.70 38.03
N ASP A 287 12.36 -7.48 38.56
CA ASP A 287 12.71 -6.26 39.30
C ASP A 287 12.58 -5.01 38.42
N GLU A 288 13.02 -5.10 37.17
CA GLU A 288 12.96 -4.01 36.19
C GLU A 288 11.51 -3.58 35.89
N LEU A 289 10.62 -4.56 35.66
CA LEU A 289 9.21 -4.32 35.31
C LEU A 289 8.36 -3.90 36.54
N GLN A 290 8.61 -4.47 37.71
CA GLN A 290 7.96 -4.05 38.96
C GLN A 290 8.35 -2.61 39.33
N ALA A 291 9.64 -2.27 39.23
CA ALA A 291 10.11 -0.91 39.46
C ALA A 291 9.49 0.10 38.48
N PHE A 292 9.32 -0.28 37.21
CA PHE A 292 8.59 0.53 36.23
C PHE A 292 7.12 0.73 36.62
N ALA A 293 6.42 -0.34 37.02
CA ALA A 293 5.01 -0.28 37.43
C ALA A 293 4.81 0.66 38.65
N ILE A 294 5.70 0.60 39.65
CA ILE A 294 5.67 1.49 40.81
C ILE A 294 5.92 2.94 40.39
N PHE A 295 6.88 3.19 39.49
CA PHE A 295 7.08 4.53 38.93
C PHE A 295 5.81 5.05 38.23
N ARG A 296 5.13 4.21 37.44
CA ARG A 296 3.88 4.57 36.77
C ARG A 296 2.72 4.88 37.71
N LEU A 297 2.63 4.23 38.87
CA LEU A 297 1.69 4.60 39.93
C LEU A 297 1.91 6.04 40.41
N ALA A 298 3.16 6.46 40.59
CA ALA A 298 3.49 7.83 41.00
C ALA A 298 3.13 8.84 39.90
N VAL A 299 3.38 8.51 38.63
CA VAL A 299 3.00 9.34 37.49
C VAL A 299 1.48 9.50 37.40
N PHE A 300 0.73 8.40 37.53
CA PHE A 300 -0.74 8.44 37.51
C PHE A 300 -1.30 9.29 38.65
N ALA A 301 -0.77 9.13 39.87
CA ALA A 301 -1.14 9.97 41.02
C ALA A 301 -0.86 11.47 40.77
N GLY A 302 0.22 11.78 40.06
CA GLY A 302 0.51 13.15 39.60
C GLY A 302 -0.57 13.70 38.67
N TYR A 303 -0.99 12.91 37.67
CA TYR A 303 -2.02 13.33 36.72
C TYR A 303 -3.42 13.42 37.34
N SER A 304 -3.74 12.55 38.31
CA SER A 304 -5.01 12.58 39.04
C SER A 304 -5.07 13.66 40.11
N GLY A 305 -3.97 14.36 40.36
CA GLY A 305 -3.87 15.37 41.41
C GLY A 305 -3.77 14.81 42.83
N ASP A 306 -3.62 13.49 42.99
CA ASP A 306 -3.42 12.82 44.28
C ASP A 306 -1.96 12.97 44.74
N THR A 307 -1.61 14.19 45.13
CA THR A 307 -0.25 14.52 45.59
C THR A 307 0.17 13.80 46.87
N GLU A 308 -0.78 13.29 47.67
CA GLU A 308 -0.49 12.58 48.92
C GLU A 308 -0.05 11.13 48.65
N ALA A 309 -0.49 10.52 47.54
CA ALA A 309 -0.10 9.18 47.14
C ALA A 309 1.33 9.09 46.54
N ILE A 310 1.90 10.20 46.02
CA ILE A 310 3.20 10.18 45.34
C ILE A 310 4.36 9.80 46.29
N PRO A 311 4.58 10.46 47.45
CA PRO A 311 5.70 10.12 48.33
C PRO A 311 5.75 8.68 48.85
N PRO A 312 4.64 8.04 49.29
CA PRO A 312 4.69 6.65 49.72
C PRO A 312 4.99 5.67 48.58
N VAL A 313 4.46 5.90 47.37
CA VAL A 313 4.76 5.07 46.19
C VAL A 313 6.25 5.13 45.83
N LEU A 314 6.82 6.33 45.76
CA LEU A 314 8.25 6.49 45.51
C LEU A 314 9.12 5.97 46.67
N GLY A 315 8.59 6.02 47.89
CA GLY A 315 9.23 5.41 49.06
C GLY A 315 9.38 3.89 48.94
N VAL A 316 8.36 3.20 48.42
CA VAL A 316 8.43 1.76 48.09
C VAL A 316 9.49 1.52 47.02
N LEU A 317 9.46 2.30 45.92
CA LEU A 317 10.43 2.19 44.83
C LEU A 317 11.88 2.32 45.33
N SER A 318 12.17 3.31 46.17
CA SER A 318 13.52 3.52 46.73
C SER A 318 13.91 2.48 47.77
N ALA A 319 12.95 1.86 48.47
CA ALA A 319 13.22 0.84 49.48
C ALA A 319 13.53 -0.52 48.85
N ASP A 320 12.73 -0.92 47.86
CA ASP A 320 12.77 -2.26 47.27
C ASP A 320 13.72 -2.33 46.06
N TYR A 321 13.88 -1.23 45.31
CA TYR A 321 14.72 -1.15 44.12
C TYR A 321 15.77 -0.02 44.17
N PRO A 322 16.59 0.07 45.25
CA PRO A 322 17.48 1.21 45.48
C PRO A 322 18.54 1.37 44.37
N GLY A 323 18.64 2.58 43.82
CA GLY A 323 19.66 2.95 42.84
C GLY A 323 19.42 2.43 41.42
N THR A 324 18.32 1.71 41.16
CA THR A 324 17.88 1.33 39.81
C THR A 324 17.54 2.56 38.97
N VAL A 325 17.40 2.39 37.65
CA VAL A 325 17.06 3.52 36.76
C VAL A 325 15.72 4.15 37.12
N TYR A 326 14.72 3.34 37.51
CA TYR A 326 13.41 3.83 37.88
C TYR A 326 13.38 4.49 39.27
N ASP A 327 14.19 4.06 40.23
CA ASP A 327 14.37 4.81 41.49
C ASP A 327 14.95 6.21 41.23
N ARG A 328 16.01 6.30 40.42
CA ARG A 328 16.60 7.60 40.04
C ARG A 328 15.60 8.46 39.25
N LEU A 329 14.89 7.86 38.30
CA LEU A 329 13.88 8.55 37.49
C LEU A 329 12.70 9.02 38.34
N GLY A 330 12.20 8.21 39.27
CA GLY A 330 11.11 8.59 40.17
C GLY A 330 11.47 9.78 41.06
N GLN A 331 12.68 9.78 41.65
CA GLN A 331 13.18 10.91 42.42
C GLN A 331 13.36 12.18 41.57
N PHE A 332 13.89 12.02 40.35
CA PHE A 332 14.05 13.10 39.39
C PHE A 332 12.70 13.69 38.96
N TRP A 333 11.76 12.84 38.57
CA TRP A 333 10.41 13.20 38.16
C TRP A 333 9.67 13.93 39.29
N HIS A 334 9.73 13.43 40.53
CA HIS A 334 9.07 14.09 41.66
C HIS A 334 9.66 15.47 41.96
N THR A 335 10.99 15.62 41.83
CA THR A 335 11.64 16.92 41.97
C THR A 335 11.16 17.90 40.88
N ALA A 336 11.06 17.43 39.63
CA ALA A 336 10.53 18.21 38.52
C ALA A 336 9.04 18.58 38.72
N TYR A 337 8.24 17.63 39.20
CA TYR A 337 6.82 17.80 39.51
C TYR A 337 6.58 18.90 40.55
N MET A 338 7.31 18.86 41.67
CA MET A 338 7.22 19.88 42.71
C MET A 338 7.73 21.25 42.22
N ALA A 339 8.81 21.27 41.44
CA ALA A 339 9.34 22.51 40.86
C ALA A 339 8.39 23.15 39.83
N ALA A 340 7.61 22.32 39.14
CA ALA A 340 6.62 22.75 38.16
C ALA A 340 5.26 23.14 38.79
N GLY A 341 5.13 23.11 40.12
CA GLY A 341 3.90 23.45 40.82
C GLY A 341 2.83 22.36 40.75
N ASN A 342 3.25 21.09 40.87
CA ASN A 342 2.40 19.90 40.75
C ASN A 342 1.86 19.65 39.34
N ASP A 343 2.70 19.91 38.33
CA ASP A 343 2.35 19.70 36.92
C ASP A 343 3.00 18.41 36.39
N ALA A 344 2.20 17.35 36.29
CA ALA A 344 2.65 16.03 35.85
C ALA A 344 3.13 16.02 34.40
N ALA A 345 2.51 16.82 33.52
CA ALA A 345 2.91 16.93 32.12
C ALA A 345 4.31 17.53 31.98
N LYS A 346 4.61 18.62 32.70
CA LYS A 346 5.96 19.19 32.73
C LYS A 346 6.99 18.26 33.37
N ALA A 347 6.61 17.54 34.42
CA ALA A 347 7.47 16.53 35.03
C ALA A 347 7.78 15.38 34.06
N CYS A 348 6.79 14.94 33.27
CA CYS A 348 6.96 13.92 32.23
C CYS A 348 7.82 14.39 31.05
N GLN A 349 7.73 15.67 30.65
CA GLN A 349 8.65 16.26 29.68
C GLN A 349 10.10 16.18 30.17
N ALA A 350 10.35 16.53 31.44
CA ALA A 350 11.68 16.39 32.03
C ALA A 350 12.13 14.91 32.12
N ALA A 351 11.22 14.01 32.50
CA ALA A 351 11.50 12.57 32.56
C ALA A 351 11.83 11.97 31.18
N THR A 352 11.25 12.50 30.10
CA THR A 352 11.60 12.10 28.73
C THR A 352 13.06 12.42 28.42
N VAL A 353 13.54 13.61 28.80
CA VAL A 353 14.96 13.99 28.64
C VAL A 353 15.85 13.06 29.46
N PHE A 354 15.49 12.77 30.71
CA PHE A 354 16.21 11.79 31.52
C PHE A 354 16.28 10.42 30.82
N ALA A 355 15.17 9.94 30.27
CA ALA A 355 15.09 8.65 29.60
C ALA A 355 15.92 8.61 28.29
N GLN A 356 16.05 9.74 27.59
CA GLN A 356 16.94 9.86 26.43
C GLN A 356 18.42 9.74 26.85
N GLU A 357 18.78 10.33 27.98
CA GLU A 357 20.14 10.27 28.54
C GLU A 357 20.47 8.94 29.24
N ASN A 358 19.44 8.17 29.62
CA ASN A 358 19.55 6.87 30.31
C ASN A 358 18.72 5.81 29.55
N PRO A 359 19.18 5.33 28.37
CA PRO A 359 18.38 4.48 27.48
C PRO A 359 17.89 3.18 28.10
N GLU A 360 18.55 2.69 29.16
CA GLU A 360 18.10 1.53 29.90
C GLU A 360 16.68 1.72 30.47
N SER A 361 16.21 2.95 30.69
CA SER A 361 14.87 3.24 31.21
C SER A 361 13.72 2.95 30.24
N TRP A 362 13.99 2.72 28.96
CA TRP A 362 12.95 2.39 27.96
C TRP A 362 13.31 1.16 27.14
N GLN A 363 14.60 0.86 26.95
CA GLN A 363 15.05 -0.35 26.26
C GLN A 363 14.62 -1.62 26.96
N ILE A 364 14.47 -1.58 28.30
CA ILE A 364 13.92 -2.69 29.09
C ILE A 364 12.56 -3.12 28.57
N LEU A 365 11.72 -2.19 28.11
CA LEU A 365 10.37 -2.46 27.61
C LEU A 365 10.33 -2.78 26.11
N ALA A 366 11.36 -2.41 25.36
CA ALA A 366 11.43 -2.60 23.91
C ALA A 366 11.97 -3.99 23.50
N ASP A 367 12.61 -4.73 24.41
CA ASP A 367 13.37 -5.95 24.12
C ASP A 367 12.53 -7.25 24.27
N PHE A 368 11.30 -7.23 23.76
CA PHE A 368 10.35 -8.34 23.86
C PHE A 368 9.91 -8.88 22.49
N GLY A 369 10.76 -8.77 21.46
CA GLY A 369 10.50 -9.35 20.14
C GLY A 369 9.46 -8.59 19.32
N TYR A 370 9.33 -8.95 18.03
CA TYR A 370 8.59 -8.14 17.06
C TYR A 370 7.06 -8.25 17.16
N ALA A 371 6.53 -9.21 17.93
CA ALA A 371 5.09 -9.34 18.15
C ALA A 371 4.58 -8.43 19.29
N ASN A 372 5.47 -7.70 19.94
CA ASN A 372 5.18 -6.83 21.07
C ASN A 372 5.40 -5.35 20.69
N PRO A 373 4.76 -4.40 21.42
CA PRO A 373 4.87 -2.98 21.09
C PRO A 373 6.31 -2.47 21.13
N SER A 374 6.65 -1.54 20.24
CA SER A 374 7.89 -0.78 20.34
C SER A 374 7.79 0.27 21.45
N PHE A 375 8.90 0.52 22.16
CA PHE A 375 9.00 1.56 23.19
C PHE A 375 10.14 2.53 22.89
N ALA A 376 9.91 3.81 23.16
CA ALA A 376 10.90 4.88 23.11
C ALA A 376 10.93 5.68 24.42
N ALA A 377 11.92 6.58 24.56
CA ALA A 377 12.11 7.38 25.78
C ALA A 377 10.87 8.19 26.20
N LYS A 378 10.10 8.71 25.23
CA LYS A 378 8.86 9.47 25.48
C LYS A 378 7.75 8.61 26.07
N ASP A 379 7.79 7.30 25.84
CA ASP A 379 6.79 6.36 26.31
C ASP A 379 7.06 5.92 27.76
N VAL A 380 8.14 6.39 28.40
CA VAL A 380 8.39 6.14 29.83
C VAL A 380 7.47 6.99 30.71
N CYS A 381 7.23 8.24 30.31
CA CYS A 381 6.33 9.18 30.98
C CYS A 381 5.57 9.97 29.89
N PRO A 382 4.46 9.42 29.37
CA PRO A 382 3.69 10.04 28.29
C PRO A 382 3.16 11.42 28.69
N VAL A 383 3.27 12.39 27.79
CA VAL A 383 2.74 13.74 27.99
C VAL A 383 1.37 13.83 27.31
N VAL A 384 0.30 13.88 28.09
CA VAL A 384 -1.05 14.14 27.58
C VAL A 384 -1.40 15.61 27.82
N VAL A 385 -1.59 16.36 26.73
CA VAL A 385 -2.08 17.74 26.74
C VAL A 385 -3.58 17.76 26.39
N PRO A 386 -4.39 18.63 27.02
CA PRO A 386 -5.79 18.74 26.66
C PRO A 386 -5.90 19.18 25.20
N THR A 387 -6.51 18.35 24.37
CA THR A 387 -6.96 18.77 23.04
C THR A 387 -8.10 19.75 23.24
N LEU A 388 -7.93 21.00 22.80
CA LEU A 388 -9.09 21.86 22.58
C LEU A 388 -9.91 21.18 21.49
N SER A 389 -11.07 20.62 21.82
CA SER A 389 -11.94 19.94 20.86
C SER A 389 -12.14 20.83 19.64
N SER A 390 -11.65 20.38 18.49
CA SER A 390 -12.05 20.90 17.20
C SER A 390 -13.56 20.77 17.12
N THR A 391 -14.25 21.88 17.00
CA THR A 391 -15.69 21.89 16.75
C THR A 391 -15.92 21.10 15.47
N THR A 392 -16.67 20.01 15.55
CA THR A 392 -17.01 19.12 14.45
C THR A 392 -17.69 19.94 13.35
N PHE A 393 -16.96 20.24 12.28
CA PHE A 393 -17.57 20.67 11.03
C PHE A 393 -18.21 19.43 10.40
N VAL A 394 -19.54 19.36 10.42
CA VAL A 394 -20.29 18.44 9.57
C VAL A 394 -20.15 18.96 8.14
N PRO A 395 -19.54 18.23 7.20
CA PRO A 395 -19.55 18.63 5.80
C PRO A 395 -20.98 18.48 5.28
N VAL A 396 -21.62 19.59 4.92
CA VAL A 396 -22.79 19.52 4.03
C VAL A 396 -22.26 19.09 2.67
N VAL A 397 -22.58 17.86 2.26
CA VAL A 397 -22.37 17.37 0.91
C VAL A 397 -23.17 18.25 -0.06
N GLY A 398 -22.51 19.27 -0.60
CA GLY A 398 -22.99 20.07 -1.72
C GLY A 398 -22.62 19.37 -3.01
N ALA A 399 -23.64 18.90 -3.73
CA ALA A 399 -23.51 18.28 -5.04
C ALA A 399 -22.63 19.09 -6.00
N ALA A 400 -21.81 18.37 -6.77
CA ALA A 400 -20.97 18.89 -7.84
C ALA A 400 -21.76 19.84 -8.76
N VAL A 401 -21.30 21.09 -8.86
CA VAL A 401 -21.71 22.01 -9.92
C VAL A 401 -20.48 22.29 -10.77
N SER A 402 -20.32 21.50 -11.83
CA SER A 402 -19.44 21.81 -12.95
C SER A 402 -20.01 23.01 -13.71
N ALA A 403 -19.32 24.14 -13.69
CA ALA A 403 -19.53 25.23 -14.65
C ALA A 403 -18.18 25.84 -15.07
N PRO A 404 -17.97 26.13 -16.36
CA PRO A 404 -16.68 26.55 -16.87
C PRO A 404 -16.45 28.03 -16.55
N VAL A 405 -15.33 28.33 -15.88
CA VAL A 405 -14.83 29.70 -15.78
C VAL A 405 -14.20 30.06 -17.12
N THR A 406 -14.79 31.04 -17.80
CA THR A 406 -14.16 31.75 -18.91
C THR A 406 -13.83 33.15 -18.42
N ASP A 407 -12.63 33.60 -18.80
CA ASP A 407 -12.08 34.95 -18.68
C ASP A 407 -11.07 35.18 -17.54
N THR A 408 -9.80 34.98 -17.87
CA THR A 408 -8.62 35.44 -17.13
C THR A 408 -8.25 36.84 -17.58
N SER A 409 -8.41 37.83 -16.69
CA SER A 409 -7.75 39.14 -16.81
C SER A 409 -7.58 39.83 -15.46
N ALA A 410 -6.34 39.77 -14.95
CA ALA A 410 -5.61 40.77 -14.16
C ALA A 410 -6.27 41.44 -12.94
N VAL A 411 -5.80 41.11 -11.72
CA VAL A 411 -5.51 42.11 -10.67
C VAL A 411 -4.32 41.61 -9.81
N THR A 412 -3.23 42.38 -9.85
CA THR A 412 -2.18 42.43 -8.84
C THR A 412 -2.61 43.38 -7.73
N ASP A 413 -2.78 42.92 -6.48
CA ASP A 413 -2.16 43.53 -5.29
C ASP A 413 -2.58 42.81 -3.99
N THR A 414 -1.62 42.73 -3.07
CA THR A 414 -1.70 42.17 -1.72
C THR A 414 -2.38 43.13 -0.73
N ALA A 415 -3.43 42.68 -0.02
CA ALA A 415 -3.83 43.28 1.25
C ALA A 415 -4.49 42.23 2.17
N ALA A 416 -3.90 42.02 3.35
CA ALA A 416 -4.40 41.15 4.40
C ALA A 416 -5.66 41.75 5.06
N VAL A 417 -6.69 40.92 5.25
CA VAL A 417 -7.89 41.26 6.03
C VAL A 417 -7.95 40.35 7.25
N THR A 418 -7.80 40.92 8.44
CA THR A 418 -8.04 40.28 9.74
C THR A 418 -9.52 40.37 10.08
N VAL A 419 -10.16 39.21 10.35
CA VAL A 419 -11.53 39.15 10.87
C VAL A 419 -11.50 38.93 12.37
N THR A 420 -12.09 39.86 13.12
CA THR A 420 -12.25 39.79 14.57
C THR A 420 -13.74 39.56 14.87
N GLU A 421 -14.01 38.55 15.71
CA GLU A 421 -15.26 38.27 16.44
C GLU A 421 -16.22 37.20 15.87
N VAL A 422 -16.53 36.22 16.73
CA VAL A 422 -17.41 35.05 16.52
C VAL A 422 -18.75 35.32 17.21
N VAL A 423 -19.86 35.24 16.48
CA VAL A 423 -21.23 35.29 17.05
C VAL A 423 -21.76 33.86 17.17
N THR A 424 -22.05 33.43 18.40
CA THR A 424 -22.64 32.12 18.71
C THR A 424 -24.16 32.14 18.50
N ALA A 425 -24.68 31.22 17.68
CA ALA A 425 -26.11 31.01 17.52
C ALA A 425 -26.58 29.89 18.47
N SER A 426 -27.18 30.29 19.59
CA SER A 426 -28.03 29.43 20.41
C SER A 426 -29.50 29.76 20.09
N GLN A 427 -30.32 28.71 19.94
CA GLN A 427 -31.78 28.69 19.74
C GLN A 427 -32.32 28.61 18.31
N ILE A 428 -32.54 27.39 17.78
CA ILE A 428 -33.76 27.03 17.02
C ILE A 428 -34.07 25.52 17.23
N SER A 429 -35.33 25.18 17.52
CA SER A 429 -35.89 23.82 17.72
C SER A 429 -36.53 23.30 16.42
N PRO A 430 -36.71 21.98 16.20
CA PRO A 430 -36.94 21.42 14.87
C PRO A 430 -38.42 21.36 14.52
N GLU A 431 -38.82 21.86 13.34
CA GLU A 431 -40.01 21.39 12.62
C GLU A 431 -40.05 21.91 11.17
N THR A 432 -40.31 20.99 10.23
CA THR A 432 -40.82 21.17 8.84
C THR A 432 -39.88 21.52 7.67
N SER A 433 -39.65 20.49 6.84
CA SER A 433 -39.55 20.40 5.37
C SER A 433 -38.80 21.46 4.54
N ALA A 434 -37.86 20.93 3.72
CA ALA A 434 -37.07 21.57 2.69
C ALA A 434 -37.77 22.62 1.81
N ALA A 435 -37.23 23.84 1.83
CA ALA A 435 -37.34 24.82 0.76
C ALA A 435 -35.99 25.54 0.63
N ALA A 436 -35.34 25.44 -0.53
CA ALA A 436 -34.05 26.08 -0.81
C ALA A 436 -34.22 27.62 -0.83
N ILE A 437 -33.47 28.32 0.02
CA ILE A 437 -33.35 29.78 0.02
C ILE A 437 -32.06 30.11 -0.74
N THR A 438 -32.16 30.73 -1.91
CA THR A 438 -31.00 31.36 -2.58
C THR A 438 -30.87 32.80 -2.11
N GLU A 439 -29.86 33.10 -1.28
CA GLU A 439 -29.47 34.48 -0.98
C GLU A 439 -28.54 35.02 -2.08
N THR A 440 -28.77 36.26 -2.50
CA THR A 440 -27.87 37.01 -3.40
C THR A 440 -27.35 38.21 -2.64
N VAL A 441 -26.07 38.21 -2.27
CA VAL A 441 -25.41 39.35 -1.61
C VAL A 441 -24.91 40.30 -2.70
N THR A 442 -25.45 41.52 -2.72
CA THR A 442 -24.96 42.58 -3.62
C THR A 442 -24.15 43.58 -2.82
N ILE A 443 -22.85 43.70 -3.09
CA ILE A 443 -21.98 44.71 -2.46
C ILE A 443 -21.90 45.92 -3.38
N THR A 444 -22.46 47.05 -2.96
CA THR A 444 -22.23 48.35 -3.62
C THR A 444 -21.27 49.19 -2.80
N VAL A 445 -20.07 49.45 -3.34
CA VAL A 445 -19.12 50.41 -2.77
C VAL A 445 -19.48 51.80 -3.30
N SER A 446 -19.85 52.71 -2.40
CA SER A 446 -20.05 54.13 -2.72
C SER A 446 -19.08 54.98 -1.90
N ASP A 447 -18.07 55.49 -2.60
CA ASP A 447 -17.18 56.62 -2.30
C ASP A 447 -16.18 56.52 -1.11
N GLU A 448 -14.94 56.96 -1.40
CA GLU A 448 -13.83 57.06 -0.46
C GLU A 448 -14.10 58.17 0.55
N SER A 449 -14.53 57.83 1.77
CA SER A 449 -14.21 58.48 3.06
C SER A 449 -15.30 58.39 4.14
N ALA A 450 -15.62 57.18 4.63
CA ALA A 450 -16.21 56.90 5.96
C ALA A 450 -16.39 55.36 6.17
N PRO A 451 -16.42 54.82 7.41
CA PRO A 451 -16.59 53.38 7.62
C PRO A 451 -18.00 52.93 7.23
N ALA A 452 -18.09 51.87 6.42
CA ALA A 452 -19.34 51.35 5.86
C ALA A 452 -20.26 50.77 6.95
N VAL A 453 -21.55 51.12 6.88
CA VAL A 453 -22.63 50.46 7.63
C VAL A 453 -23.29 49.46 6.69
N ILE A 454 -23.38 48.19 7.10
CA ILE A 454 -24.06 47.12 6.36
C ILE A 454 -25.54 47.16 6.74
N ASP A 455 -26.43 47.33 5.76
CA ASP A 455 -27.89 47.25 5.95
C ASP A 455 -28.44 46.14 5.04
N VAL A 456 -29.01 45.08 5.62
CA VAL A 456 -29.54 43.92 4.89
C VAL A 456 -31.05 44.05 4.78
N GLN A 457 -31.57 44.20 3.56
CA GLN A 457 -33.02 44.12 3.30
C GLN A 457 -33.34 42.88 2.46
N ALA A 458 -34.20 42.01 3.01
CA ALA A 458 -34.81 40.92 2.28
C ALA A 458 -36.09 41.40 1.58
N THR A 459 -36.16 41.26 0.25
CA THR A 459 -37.40 41.50 -0.51
C THR A 459 -37.82 40.24 -1.25
N ALA A 460 -39.03 39.76 -0.99
CA ALA A 460 -39.65 38.65 -1.71
C ALA A 460 -40.35 39.16 -2.98
N GLN A 461 -40.11 38.51 -4.13
CA GLN A 461 -40.84 38.78 -5.38
C GLN A 461 -41.43 37.47 -5.95
N PRO A 462 -42.68 37.46 -6.44
CA PRO A 462 -43.36 36.23 -6.88
C PRO A 462 -43.02 35.85 -8.33
N ALA A 463 -43.09 34.55 -8.61
CA ALA A 463 -42.78 33.93 -9.90
C ALA A 463 -43.78 34.31 -11.02
N PRO A 464 -43.34 34.50 -12.29
CA PRO A 464 -44.23 34.58 -13.42
C PRO A 464 -44.43 33.23 -14.14
N GLU A 465 -45.67 33.04 -14.64
CA GLU A 465 -46.21 31.88 -15.35
C GLU A 465 -45.53 31.55 -16.70
N ALA A 466 -45.62 30.27 -17.07
CA ALA A 466 -45.28 29.72 -18.39
C ALA A 466 -46.23 30.18 -19.52
N PRO A 467 -45.73 30.24 -20.77
CA PRO A 467 -46.60 30.01 -21.92
C PRO A 467 -46.07 28.95 -22.89
N ALA A 468 -47.03 28.45 -23.67
CA ALA A 468 -47.05 27.22 -24.46
C ALA A 468 -46.29 27.25 -25.81
N THR A 469 -46.18 26.06 -26.40
CA THR A 469 -45.67 25.69 -27.73
C THR A 469 -46.27 26.49 -28.91
N PRO A 470 -45.55 26.55 -30.06
CA PRO A 470 -46.00 25.80 -31.24
C PRO A 470 -44.88 25.12 -32.08
N THR A 471 -45.37 24.28 -33.01
CA THR A 471 -44.79 23.21 -33.86
C THR A 471 -43.98 23.68 -35.12
N PRO A 472 -43.45 22.79 -36.01
CA PRO A 472 -42.12 22.90 -36.62
C PRO A 472 -42.10 23.15 -38.15
N LEU A 473 -40.94 23.47 -38.75
CA LEU A 473 -40.62 23.21 -40.17
C LEU A 473 -39.19 23.63 -40.55
N GLY A 474 -38.47 22.77 -41.29
CA GLY A 474 -37.48 23.21 -42.28
C GLY A 474 -36.14 22.46 -42.34
N ALA A 475 -36.04 21.47 -43.25
CA ALA A 475 -34.80 20.85 -43.70
C ALA A 475 -34.15 21.62 -44.87
N ALA A 476 -32.81 21.67 -44.92
CA ALA A 476 -31.96 21.78 -46.13
C ALA A 476 -30.47 21.67 -45.69
N ALA A 477 -29.77 20.57 -45.93
CA ALA A 477 -29.02 20.16 -47.14
C ALA A 477 -27.54 20.64 -47.15
N PRO A 478 -26.55 19.73 -47.31
CA PRO A 478 -25.12 20.04 -47.33
C PRO A 478 -24.61 20.38 -48.73
N ILE A 479 -23.55 21.20 -48.79
CA ILE A 479 -22.90 21.65 -50.02
C ILE A 479 -21.72 20.73 -50.36
N THR A 480 -21.62 20.36 -51.64
CA THR A 480 -20.60 19.47 -52.25
C THR A 480 -19.80 20.22 -53.33
N ALA A 481 -18.51 19.86 -53.49
CA ALA A 481 -17.80 19.63 -54.78
C ALA A 481 -16.26 19.58 -54.58
N SER A 482 -15.37 18.88 -55.30
CA SER A 482 -15.36 17.73 -56.22
C SER A 482 -13.88 17.48 -56.68
N VAL A 483 -13.33 16.24 -56.52
CA VAL A 483 -12.69 15.28 -57.49
C VAL A 483 -11.56 15.79 -58.46
N PRO A 484 -10.45 15.06 -58.87
CA PRO A 484 -10.33 13.62 -59.20
C PRO A 484 -9.02 12.84 -58.85
N VAL A 485 -9.15 11.50 -58.74
CA VAL A 485 -8.05 10.53 -58.97
C VAL A 485 -8.40 9.67 -60.20
N THR A 486 -7.42 9.46 -61.07
CA THR A 486 -7.51 8.74 -62.35
C THR A 486 -7.10 7.27 -62.21
N LYS A 487 -7.77 6.42 -63.00
CA LYS A 487 -7.63 4.96 -63.13
C LYS A 487 -6.23 4.49 -63.54
N THR A 488 -5.83 3.31 -63.04
CA THR A 488 -5.11 2.31 -63.84
C THR A 488 -5.74 0.92 -63.65
N THR A 489 -5.58 0.09 -64.66
CA THR A 489 -6.38 -1.03 -65.14
C THR A 489 -6.08 -2.41 -64.54
N SER A 490 -7.14 -3.19 -64.34
CA SER A 490 -7.34 -4.63 -64.63
C SER A 490 -6.24 -5.67 -64.29
N ALA A 491 -6.56 -6.60 -63.38
CA ALA A 491 -5.98 -7.95 -63.30
C ALA A 491 -7.10 -9.01 -63.31
N PRO A 492 -6.88 -10.23 -63.84
CA PRO A 492 -7.92 -11.17 -64.24
C PRO A 492 -8.48 -11.99 -63.07
N THR A 493 -9.70 -12.46 -63.25
CA THR A 493 -10.40 -13.44 -62.40
C THR A 493 -9.60 -14.74 -62.28
N VAL A 494 -9.13 -15.06 -61.08
CA VAL A 494 -8.71 -16.41 -60.67
C VAL A 494 -9.71 -16.89 -59.62
N ALA A 495 -10.17 -18.14 -59.78
CA ALA A 495 -11.09 -18.82 -58.88
C ALA A 495 -10.58 -18.80 -57.43
N PRO A 496 -11.46 -18.87 -56.41
CA PRO A 496 -11.02 -18.91 -55.02
C PRO A 496 -10.17 -20.17 -54.79
N THR A 497 -8.87 -19.97 -54.63
CA THR A 497 -7.99 -21.00 -54.09
C THR A 497 -8.42 -21.23 -52.65
N VAL A 498 -8.74 -22.48 -52.35
CA VAL A 498 -9.04 -22.99 -51.00
C VAL A 498 -7.98 -22.46 -50.04
N ALA A 499 -8.41 -21.73 -49.00
CA ALA A 499 -7.57 -21.43 -47.85
C ALA A 499 -7.08 -22.77 -47.26
N PRO A 500 -5.80 -22.93 -46.92
CA PRO A 500 -5.38 -24.13 -46.24
C PRO A 500 -6.16 -24.19 -44.92
N THR A 501 -7.02 -25.19 -44.80
CA THR A 501 -7.48 -25.70 -43.51
C THR A 501 -6.23 -25.95 -42.67
N VAL A 502 -6.07 -25.20 -41.58
CA VAL A 502 -5.13 -25.54 -40.50
C VAL A 502 -5.55 -26.94 -40.04
N ALA A 503 -4.84 -27.95 -40.52
CA ALA A 503 -4.92 -29.27 -39.93
C ALA A 503 -4.50 -29.09 -38.47
N ALA A 504 -5.32 -29.57 -37.54
CA ALA A 504 -4.91 -29.71 -36.16
C ALA A 504 -3.56 -30.45 -36.16
N LEU A 505 -2.50 -29.74 -35.81
CA LEU A 505 -1.20 -30.33 -35.54
C LEU A 505 -1.41 -31.23 -34.32
N GLN A 506 -1.57 -32.54 -34.55
CA GLN A 506 -1.34 -33.51 -33.50
C GLN A 506 0.14 -33.41 -33.09
N PRO A 507 0.48 -33.56 -31.80
CA PRO A 507 1.87 -33.58 -31.37
C PRO A 507 2.58 -34.71 -32.13
N SER A 508 3.49 -34.33 -33.03
CA SER A 508 4.37 -35.29 -33.68
C SER A 508 5.33 -35.85 -32.61
N ALA A 509 5.86 -37.05 -32.81
CA ALA A 509 6.83 -37.66 -31.91
C ALA A 509 8.17 -36.89 -31.81
N ASP A 510 8.32 -35.77 -32.54
CA ASP A 510 9.54 -34.98 -32.66
C ASP A 510 9.48 -33.62 -31.91
N GLN A 511 8.40 -33.24 -31.20
CA GLN A 511 8.36 -31.96 -30.46
C GLN A 511 9.19 -32.00 -29.15
N PRO A 512 9.81 -30.87 -28.74
CA PRO A 512 10.54 -30.78 -27.47
C PRO A 512 9.57 -31.00 -26.31
N THR A 513 10.00 -31.72 -25.28
CA THR A 513 9.18 -31.96 -24.09
C THR A 513 8.97 -30.66 -23.31
N CYS A 514 7.73 -30.40 -22.89
CA CYS A 514 7.43 -29.25 -22.04
C CYS A 514 8.18 -29.32 -20.71
N PRO A 515 9.06 -28.34 -20.42
CA PRO A 515 9.74 -28.28 -19.14
C PRO A 515 8.75 -28.04 -17.99
N THR A 516 8.99 -28.70 -16.86
CA THR A 516 8.22 -28.50 -15.62
C THR A 516 8.83 -27.44 -14.71
N ALA A 517 10.11 -27.12 -14.92
CA ALA A 517 10.86 -26.12 -14.16
C ALA A 517 11.17 -24.94 -15.09
N LEU A 518 11.09 -23.73 -14.56
CA LEU A 518 11.20 -22.50 -15.35
C LEU A 518 12.60 -22.37 -15.96
N GLU A 519 13.64 -22.66 -15.19
CA GLU A 519 15.04 -22.61 -15.59
C GLU A 519 15.39 -23.54 -16.77
N ALA A 520 14.58 -24.57 -17.01
CA ALA A 520 14.79 -25.50 -18.12
C ALA A 520 14.25 -24.98 -19.46
N TYR A 521 13.53 -23.84 -19.47
CA TYR A 521 13.03 -23.25 -20.71
C TYR A 521 14.10 -22.62 -21.58
N ALA A 522 15.28 -22.24 -21.05
CA ALA A 522 16.39 -21.75 -21.86
C ALA A 522 16.89 -22.85 -22.83
N ASP A 523 17.23 -24.03 -22.30
CA ASP A 523 17.67 -25.16 -23.12
C ASP A 523 16.55 -25.67 -24.06
N ALA A 524 15.32 -25.79 -23.54
CA ALA A 524 14.20 -26.29 -24.33
C ALA A 524 13.79 -25.34 -25.48
N THR A 525 13.89 -24.02 -25.27
CA THR A 525 13.62 -23.02 -26.31
C THR A 525 14.72 -23.05 -27.38
N THR A 526 15.97 -23.29 -26.99
CA THR A 526 17.08 -23.48 -27.96
C THR A 526 16.84 -24.69 -28.86
N GLU A 527 16.41 -25.82 -28.28
CA GLU A 527 16.03 -27.02 -29.04
C GLU A 527 14.81 -26.75 -29.94
N ALA A 528 13.79 -26.07 -29.41
CA ALA A 528 12.58 -25.69 -30.14
C ALA A 528 12.90 -24.82 -31.35
N LEU A 529 13.69 -23.75 -31.19
CA LEU A 529 14.09 -22.86 -32.28
C LEU A 529 14.83 -23.61 -33.39
N THR A 530 15.69 -24.56 -33.02
CA THR A 530 16.41 -25.40 -33.98
C THR A 530 15.46 -26.32 -34.76
N LEU A 531 14.57 -27.00 -34.05
CA LEU A 531 13.62 -27.95 -34.64
C LEU A 531 12.56 -27.26 -35.51
N PHE A 532 12.10 -26.10 -35.08
CA PHE A 532 11.06 -25.32 -35.75
C PHE A 532 11.63 -24.40 -36.84
N GLU A 533 12.94 -24.49 -37.12
CA GLU A 533 13.63 -23.65 -38.10
C GLU A 533 13.38 -22.14 -37.88
N GLY A 534 13.27 -21.72 -36.61
CA GLY A 534 12.97 -20.34 -36.23
C GLY A 534 11.55 -19.86 -36.53
N ASP A 535 10.57 -20.74 -36.79
CA ASP A 535 9.18 -20.31 -37.03
C ASP A 535 8.52 -19.78 -35.74
N PRO A 536 8.17 -18.47 -35.68
CA PRO A 536 7.65 -17.84 -34.47
C PRO A 536 6.27 -18.39 -34.06
N LEU A 537 5.43 -18.76 -35.04
CA LEU A 537 4.09 -19.25 -34.77
C LEU A 537 4.13 -20.67 -34.20
N ILE A 538 5.03 -21.52 -34.69
CA ILE A 538 5.22 -22.86 -34.16
C ILE A 538 5.80 -22.79 -32.74
N LEU A 539 6.77 -21.90 -32.50
CA LEU A 539 7.33 -21.67 -31.16
C LEU A 539 6.27 -21.19 -30.16
N GLU A 540 5.50 -20.16 -30.52
CA GLU A 540 4.42 -19.64 -29.67
C GLU A 540 3.37 -20.73 -29.39
N THR A 541 3.00 -21.50 -30.42
CA THR A 541 2.05 -22.62 -30.26
C THR A 541 2.59 -23.67 -29.30
N TRP A 542 3.87 -24.01 -29.37
CA TRP A 542 4.51 -24.95 -28.46
C TRP A 542 4.52 -24.42 -27.02
N LEU A 543 4.90 -23.16 -26.79
CA LEU A 543 4.86 -22.54 -25.46
C LEU A 543 3.44 -22.52 -24.87
N ARG A 544 2.42 -22.22 -25.69
CA ARG A 544 1.01 -22.30 -25.28
C ARG A 544 0.59 -23.73 -24.90
N LEU A 545 1.01 -24.73 -25.68
CA LEU A 545 0.76 -26.14 -25.35
C LEU A 545 1.45 -26.56 -24.04
N CYS A 546 2.62 -25.99 -23.75
CA CYS A 546 3.34 -26.19 -22.50
C CYS A 546 2.81 -25.37 -21.33
N ASN A 547 1.78 -24.54 -21.54
CA ASN A 547 1.25 -23.60 -20.56
C ASN A 547 2.31 -22.60 -20.03
N ALA A 548 3.32 -22.33 -20.86
CA ALA A 548 4.36 -21.34 -20.62
C ALA A 548 4.03 -19.97 -21.24
N LEU A 549 2.92 -19.88 -21.98
CA LEU A 549 2.44 -18.66 -22.60
C LEU A 549 0.92 -18.76 -22.75
N ASP A 550 0.19 -17.69 -22.49
CA ASP A 550 -1.23 -17.58 -22.82
C ASP A 550 -1.60 -16.17 -23.29
N ASN A 551 -2.83 -15.71 -23.05
CA ASN A 551 -3.27 -14.39 -23.47
C ASN A 551 -2.94 -13.30 -22.45
N ASP A 552 -2.75 -13.69 -21.19
CA ASP A 552 -2.57 -12.80 -20.05
C ASP A 552 -1.13 -12.81 -19.54
N ARG A 553 -0.32 -13.83 -19.91
CA ARG A 553 1.10 -13.92 -19.53
C ARG A 553 2.00 -14.51 -20.61
N GLY A 554 3.26 -14.09 -20.54
CA GLY A 554 4.32 -14.49 -21.45
C GLY A 554 4.27 -13.79 -22.80
N ALA A 555 5.35 -13.91 -23.56
CA ALA A 555 5.47 -13.25 -24.85
C ALA A 555 6.48 -13.96 -25.76
N VAL A 556 6.26 -13.85 -27.07
CA VAL A 556 7.25 -14.13 -28.11
C VAL A 556 7.28 -12.91 -29.02
N LEU A 557 8.42 -12.21 -29.04
CA LEU A 557 8.66 -11.05 -29.91
C LEU A 557 9.77 -11.38 -30.89
N LEU A 558 9.67 -10.83 -32.09
CA LEU A 558 10.61 -11.06 -33.19
C LEU A 558 11.00 -9.70 -33.80
N GLN A 559 12.28 -9.34 -33.70
CA GLN A 559 12.81 -8.08 -34.23
C GLN A 559 14.34 -8.18 -34.31
N ASP A 560 14.97 -7.51 -35.28
CA ASP A 560 16.43 -7.37 -35.33
C ASP A 560 16.92 -6.46 -34.20
N LEU A 561 17.40 -7.05 -33.10
CA LEU A 561 17.75 -6.37 -31.85
C LEU A 561 19.16 -5.78 -31.86
N ASN A 562 20.08 -6.46 -32.55
CA ASN A 562 21.49 -6.08 -32.61
C ASN A 562 21.88 -5.33 -33.90
N ASN A 563 20.91 -5.05 -34.78
CA ASN A 563 21.03 -4.33 -36.04
C ASN A 563 21.92 -5.02 -37.09
N ASP A 564 21.88 -6.36 -37.12
CA ASP A 564 22.61 -7.18 -38.10
C ASP A 564 21.77 -7.59 -39.33
N GLN A 565 20.52 -7.11 -39.41
CA GLN A 565 19.50 -7.42 -40.42
C GLN A 565 18.96 -8.85 -40.36
N ILE A 566 19.13 -9.54 -39.22
CA ILE A 566 18.55 -10.83 -38.92
C ILE A 566 17.60 -10.66 -37.75
N ASP A 567 16.41 -11.26 -37.83
CA ASP A 567 15.46 -11.17 -36.73
C ASP A 567 15.95 -12.00 -35.54
N ASP A 568 15.89 -11.39 -34.36
CA ASP A 568 16.21 -11.97 -33.06
C ASP A 568 14.92 -12.25 -32.28
N PHE A 569 14.95 -13.24 -31.40
CA PHE A 569 13.79 -13.59 -30.57
C PHE A 569 13.93 -13.03 -29.15
N VAL A 570 12.85 -12.44 -28.64
CA VAL A 570 12.62 -12.30 -27.20
C VAL A 570 11.54 -13.30 -26.80
N VAL A 571 11.86 -14.21 -25.90
CA VAL A 571 10.93 -15.24 -25.40
C VAL A 571 10.78 -15.06 -23.90
N MET A 572 9.55 -14.86 -23.46
CA MET A 572 9.19 -14.74 -22.04
C MET A 572 8.30 -15.91 -21.64
N PRO A 573 8.86 -17.09 -21.35
CA PRO A 573 8.09 -18.20 -20.81
C PRO A 573 7.69 -17.87 -19.37
N VAL A 574 6.45 -18.17 -19.01
CA VAL A 574 5.89 -17.97 -17.68
C VAL A 574 5.25 -19.26 -17.20
N VAL A 575 5.73 -19.79 -16.08
CA VAL A 575 5.10 -20.93 -15.40
C VAL A 575 4.30 -20.45 -14.19
N VAL A 576 3.37 -21.27 -13.74
CA VAL A 576 2.65 -21.05 -12.48
C VAL A 576 3.09 -22.09 -11.47
N SER A 577 3.47 -21.62 -10.29
CA SER A 577 3.79 -22.51 -9.17
C SER A 577 3.44 -21.85 -7.84
N ASN A 578 3.33 -22.68 -6.79
CA ASN A 578 3.11 -22.18 -5.42
C ASN A 578 4.32 -21.42 -4.86
N ALA A 579 5.49 -21.51 -5.51
CA ALA A 579 6.69 -20.77 -5.15
C ALA A 579 6.83 -19.46 -5.95
N GLY A 580 6.01 -19.27 -6.99
CA GLY A 580 6.09 -18.11 -7.86
C GLY A 580 5.66 -16.84 -7.13
N TYR A 581 6.39 -15.75 -7.40
CA TYR A 581 6.21 -14.48 -6.72
C TYR A 581 5.25 -13.53 -7.44
N GLY A 582 4.79 -13.82 -8.66
CA GLY A 582 3.86 -12.96 -9.40
C GLY A 582 2.37 -13.25 -9.12
N PRO A 583 1.44 -12.47 -9.70
CA PRO A 583 0.01 -12.68 -9.54
C PRO A 583 -0.39 -14.13 -9.86
N GLY A 584 -1.13 -14.76 -8.95
CA GLY A 584 -1.57 -16.15 -9.10
C GLY A 584 -0.44 -17.18 -9.12
N GLY A 585 0.74 -16.87 -8.56
CA GLY A 585 1.90 -17.76 -8.54
C GLY A 585 2.70 -17.78 -9.84
N ALA A 586 2.52 -16.77 -10.70
CA ALA A 586 3.26 -16.67 -11.95
C ALA A 586 4.74 -16.35 -11.72
N GLU A 587 5.60 -16.98 -12.49
CA GLU A 587 7.05 -16.72 -12.51
C GLU A 587 7.56 -16.89 -13.94
N GLY A 588 8.41 -15.96 -14.42
CA GLY A 588 8.88 -15.99 -15.80
C GLY A 588 10.37 -15.73 -16.00
N LEU A 589 10.81 -15.97 -17.22
CA LEU A 589 12.15 -15.60 -17.70
C LEU A 589 12.04 -14.54 -18.78
N VAL A 590 13.13 -13.83 -19.02
CA VAL A 590 13.34 -13.08 -20.26
C VAL A 590 14.55 -13.66 -20.97
N LEU A 591 14.31 -14.29 -22.12
CA LEU A 591 15.34 -14.92 -22.95
C LEU A 591 15.49 -14.14 -24.25
N VAL A 592 16.72 -13.76 -24.60
CA VAL A 592 17.04 -13.12 -25.88
C VAL A 592 17.92 -14.04 -26.71
N TYR A 593 17.52 -14.34 -27.93
CA TYR A 593 18.25 -15.20 -28.86
C TYR A 593 18.64 -14.43 -30.12
N TYR A 594 19.93 -14.39 -30.43
CA TYR A 594 20.42 -13.80 -31.67
C TYR A 594 20.30 -14.77 -32.84
N GLY A 595 19.70 -14.30 -33.94
CA GLY A 595 19.67 -14.98 -35.22
C GLY A 595 21.05 -15.00 -35.86
N ASN A 596 21.37 -16.10 -36.56
CA ASN A 596 22.63 -16.25 -37.27
C ASN A 596 22.39 -16.40 -38.77
N LEU A 597 23.38 -16.02 -39.58
CA LEU A 597 23.29 -16.10 -41.05
C LEU A 597 23.01 -17.51 -41.61
N ASP A 598 23.29 -18.54 -40.82
CA ASP A 598 23.02 -19.95 -41.18
C ASP A 598 21.61 -20.43 -40.77
N GLY A 599 20.78 -19.54 -40.21
CA GLY A 599 19.42 -19.83 -39.74
C GLY A 599 19.34 -20.41 -38.33
N THR A 600 20.46 -20.47 -37.61
CA THR A 600 20.50 -20.92 -36.20
C THR A 600 20.32 -19.75 -35.22
N TYR A 601 20.00 -20.06 -33.96
CA TYR A 601 19.81 -19.06 -32.90
C TYR A 601 20.76 -19.35 -31.73
N THR A 602 21.33 -18.29 -31.15
CA THR A 602 22.23 -18.38 -29.99
C THR A 602 21.64 -17.59 -28.83
N LEU A 603 21.50 -18.22 -27.65
CA LEU A 603 21.08 -17.54 -26.43
C LEU A 603 22.10 -16.47 -26.05
N ALA A 604 21.64 -15.22 -25.98
CA ALA A 604 22.47 -14.04 -25.71
C ALA A 604 22.20 -13.46 -24.31
N VAL A 605 20.95 -13.45 -23.88
CA VAL A 605 20.53 -12.98 -22.56
C VAL A 605 19.60 -14.01 -21.93
N GLU A 606 19.85 -14.32 -20.67
CA GLU A 606 18.96 -15.07 -19.80
C GLU A 606 18.81 -14.25 -18.52
N SER A 607 17.61 -13.71 -18.30
CA SER A 607 17.28 -12.97 -17.10
C SER A 607 16.21 -13.71 -16.32
N ASP A 608 16.59 -14.23 -15.17
CA ASP A 608 15.65 -14.74 -14.18
C ASP A 608 14.83 -13.58 -13.61
N THR A 609 13.52 -13.77 -13.52
CA THR A 609 12.64 -12.78 -12.88
C THR A 609 11.88 -13.44 -11.73
N SER A 610 11.91 -12.82 -10.56
CA SER A 610 11.13 -13.27 -9.40
C SER A 610 9.75 -12.63 -9.42
N GLY A 611 8.91 -13.06 -10.38
CA GLY A 611 7.58 -12.50 -10.60
C GLY A 611 7.10 -12.71 -12.03
N LEU A 612 6.02 -12.03 -12.40
CA LEU A 612 5.48 -12.06 -13.75
C LEU A 612 6.17 -10.99 -14.62
N PRO A 613 6.99 -11.37 -15.63
CA PRO A 613 7.50 -10.41 -16.60
C PRO A 613 6.42 -10.02 -17.61
N ILE A 614 6.28 -8.73 -17.88
CA ILE A 614 5.33 -8.17 -18.84
C ILE A 614 6.10 -7.25 -19.81
N PRO A 615 6.07 -7.51 -21.14
CA PRO A 615 6.71 -6.64 -22.11
C PRO A 615 6.18 -5.20 -22.02
N LEU A 616 7.08 -4.22 -22.03
CA LEU A 616 6.74 -2.80 -22.01
C LEU A 616 7.07 -2.13 -23.35
N ALA A 617 8.28 -2.33 -23.88
CA ALA A 617 8.68 -1.82 -25.19
C ALA A 617 9.82 -2.64 -25.81
N LEU A 618 9.85 -2.61 -27.14
CA LEU A 618 10.93 -3.10 -27.99
C LEU A 618 11.17 -2.07 -29.11
N ASP A 619 11.87 -1.00 -28.77
CA ASP A 619 12.06 0.18 -29.62
C ASP A 619 13.33 0.95 -29.18
N ASP A 620 13.75 1.93 -29.96
CA ASP A 620 14.80 2.91 -29.59
C ASP A 620 14.20 3.94 -28.61
N ILE A 621 13.97 3.53 -27.36
CA ILE A 621 13.26 4.35 -26.36
C ILE A 621 14.15 5.47 -25.84
N ASN A 622 15.48 5.31 -25.86
CA ASN A 622 16.45 6.32 -25.44
C ASN A 622 16.91 7.26 -26.60
N ALA A 623 16.45 7.02 -27.83
CA ALA A 623 16.78 7.77 -29.05
C ALA A 623 18.28 7.81 -29.40
N ASP A 624 19.05 6.78 -29.05
CA ASP A 624 20.47 6.65 -29.42
C ASP A 624 20.67 5.98 -30.79
N GLY A 625 19.58 5.50 -31.41
CA GLY A 625 19.59 4.82 -32.71
C GLY A 625 19.77 3.31 -32.64
N LEU A 626 19.83 2.73 -31.44
CA LEU A 626 19.90 1.29 -31.16
C LEU A 626 18.63 0.86 -30.41
N LEU A 627 18.30 -0.43 -30.46
CA LEU A 627 17.07 -0.93 -29.84
C LEU A 627 17.26 -1.27 -28.37
N ASP A 628 16.27 -0.89 -27.58
CA ASP A 628 16.13 -1.24 -26.18
C ASP A 628 15.02 -2.28 -25.99
N LEU A 629 15.20 -3.13 -24.98
CA LEU A 629 14.18 -4.04 -24.46
C LEU A 629 13.78 -3.60 -23.07
N ALA A 630 12.52 -3.18 -22.90
CA ALA A 630 11.94 -2.82 -21.61
C ALA A 630 10.81 -3.77 -21.22
N TRP A 631 10.78 -4.16 -19.94
CA TRP A 631 9.71 -4.96 -19.36
C TRP A 631 9.48 -4.58 -17.90
N THR A 632 8.30 -4.91 -17.40
CA THR A 632 8.03 -4.87 -15.96
C THR A 632 8.09 -6.27 -15.38
N VAL A 633 8.39 -6.38 -14.08
CA VAL A 633 8.25 -7.59 -13.29
C VAL A 633 7.29 -7.27 -12.16
N GLU A 634 6.16 -7.97 -12.14
CA GLU A 634 5.18 -7.86 -11.07
C GLU A 634 5.37 -8.98 -10.04
N SER A 635 5.60 -8.58 -8.79
CA SER A 635 5.85 -9.48 -7.66
C SER A 635 4.87 -9.17 -6.53
N CYS A 636 4.01 -10.12 -6.16
CA CYS A 636 2.95 -9.98 -5.18
C CYS A 636 3.27 -10.74 -3.87
N GLY A 637 3.30 -10.00 -2.77
CA GLY A 637 3.26 -10.52 -1.41
C GLY A 637 1.95 -10.14 -0.73
N VAL A 638 2.02 -9.34 0.33
CA VAL A 638 0.84 -8.68 0.92
C VAL A 638 0.24 -7.63 -0.04
N SER A 639 1.11 -6.99 -0.82
CA SER A 639 0.75 -6.05 -1.89
C SER A 639 1.66 -6.35 -3.09
N CYS A 640 1.25 -5.93 -4.28
CA CYS A 640 2.03 -6.13 -5.50
C CYS A 640 3.02 -4.98 -5.72
N LEU A 641 4.26 -5.34 -6.03
CA LEU A 641 5.34 -4.46 -6.45
C LEU A 641 5.55 -4.62 -7.96
N THR A 642 5.76 -3.51 -8.64
CA THR A 642 6.19 -3.49 -10.04
C THR A 642 7.62 -2.98 -10.10
N GLN A 643 8.51 -3.78 -10.66
CA GLN A 643 9.88 -3.38 -10.99
C GLN A 643 10.00 -3.17 -12.50
N VAL A 644 10.67 -2.11 -12.94
CA VAL A 644 10.98 -1.91 -14.36
C VAL A 644 12.41 -2.34 -14.64
N GLN A 645 12.61 -3.05 -15.75
CA GLN A 645 13.91 -3.45 -16.27
C GLN A 645 14.05 -2.96 -17.70
N ILE A 646 15.25 -2.49 -18.05
CA ILE A 646 15.60 -2.04 -19.40
C ILE A 646 16.97 -2.65 -19.73
N LEU A 647 17.09 -3.23 -20.92
CA LEU A 647 18.35 -3.60 -21.53
C LEU A 647 18.55 -2.75 -22.78
N SER A 648 19.71 -2.10 -22.87
CA SER A 648 20.11 -1.27 -24.00
C SER A 648 21.27 -1.92 -24.75
N TRP A 649 21.15 -1.97 -26.08
CA TRP A 649 22.23 -2.45 -26.94
C TRP A 649 23.28 -1.37 -27.10
N ASN A 650 24.55 -1.68 -26.80
CA ASN A 650 25.65 -0.70 -26.92
C ASN A 650 26.48 -0.85 -28.20
N GLY A 651 26.04 -1.67 -29.15
CA GLY A 651 26.79 -2.03 -30.36
C GLY A 651 27.63 -3.32 -30.24
N GLU A 652 27.78 -3.88 -29.04
CA GLU A 652 28.52 -5.12 -28.79
C GLU A 652 27.74 -6.13 -27.94
N ALA A 653 27.05 -5.67 -26.90
CA ALA A 653 26.25 -6.50 -26.00
C ALA A 653 25.07 -5.70 -25.42
N TYR A 654 24.04 -6.41 -24.95
CA TYR A 654 23.01 -5.82 -24.11
C TYR A 654 23.58 -5.52 -22.71
N THR A 655 23.29 -4.31 -22.23
CA THR A 655 23.69 -3.84 -20.90
C THR A 655 22.49 -3.27 -20.17
N THR A 656 22.54 -3.17 -18.84
CA THR A 656 21.45 -2.59 -18.05
C THR A 656 21.24 -1.12 -18.44
N GLY A 657 20.07 -0.81 -19.00
CA GLY A 657 19.66 0.50 -19.49
C GLY A 657 18.87 1.32 -18.49
N ILE A 658 18.74 0.88 -17.23
CA ILE A 658 18.05 1.60 -16.15
C ILE A 658 18.81 1.48 -14.83
N GLU A 659 18.90 2.55 -14.07
CA GLU A 659 19.50 2.52 -12.72
C GLU A 659 18.63 1.71 -11.74
N SER A 660 19.23 1.24 -10.65
CA SER A 660 18.50 0.49 -9.63
C SER A 660 17.43 1.36 -8.94
N GLY A 661 16.32 0.74 -8.54
CA GLY A 661 15.31 1.38 -7.69
C GLY A 661 14.06 1.88 -8.41
N ALA A 662 13.88 1.54 -9.69
CA ALA A 662 12.60 1.67 -10.40
C ALA A 662 11.61 0.58 -9.96
N ILE A 663 11.18 0.69 -8.70
CA ILE A 663 10.29 -0.27 -8.02
C ILE A 663 9.20 0.53 -7.30
N MET A 664 7.94 0.14 -7.47
CA MET A 664 6.79 0.86 -6.90
C MET A 664 5.65 -0.10 -6.55
N PHE A 665 4.95 0.15 -5.43
CA PHE A 665 3.73 -0.58 -5.08
C PHE A 665 2.56 -0.16 -5.97
N GLU A 666 1.70 -1.12 -6.34
CA GLU A 666 0.42 -0.89 -7.03
C GLU A 666 0.51 0.14 -8.15
N SER A 667 1.47 -0.06 -9.07
CA SER A 667 1.85 0.98 -10.01
C SER A 667 1.25 0.81 -11.40
N GLN A 668 0.99 1.94 -12.05
CA GLN A 668 0.83 2.03 -13.49
C GLN A 668 2.14 2.50 -14.10
N VAL A 669 2.67 1.70 -15.03
CA VAL A 669 3.92 1.99 -15.75
C VAL A 669 3.61 2.31 -17.20
N ARG A 670 4.19 3.39 -17.72
CA ARG A 670 4.07 3.76 -19.14
C ARG A 670 5.33 4.41 -19.67
N LEU A 671 5.52 4.28 -20.97
CA LEU A 671 6.48 5.08 -21.74
C LEU A 671 5.73 6.16 -22.51
N GLU A 672 6.21 7.40 -22.43
CA GLU A 672 5.64 8.54 -23.15
C GLU A 672 6.76 9.41 -23.72
N SER A 673 6.48 10.20 -24.77
CA SER A 673 7.51 11.07 -25.35
C SER A 673 8.05 12.07 -24.32
N VAL A 674 9.37 12.23 -24.29
CA VAL A 674 10.03 13.22 -23.43
C VAL A 674 9.49 14.63 -23.74
N PRO A 675 9.04 15.40 -22.73
CA PRO A 675 8.52 16.75 -22.94
C PRO A 675 9.55 17.70 -23.54
N PRO A 676 9.12 18.73 -24.31
CA PRO A 676 10.02 19.78 -24.77
C PRO A 676 10.74 20.45 -23.58
N ASN A 677 12.07 20.57 -23.67
CA ASN A 677 12.97 21.13 -22.63
C ASN A 677 13.26 20.24 -21.41
N ALA A 678 12.82 18.98 -21.41
CA ALA A 678 13.34 18.00 -20.46
C ALA A 678 14.82 17.64 -20.79
N PRO A 679 15.59 17.13 -19.82
CA PRO A 679 17.02 16.87 -19.99
C PRO A 679 17.31 15.69 -20.94
N GLY A 680 16.43 14.68 -20.96
CA GLY A 680 16.58 13.50 -21.81
C GLY A 680 16.02 13.65 -23.22
N GLN A 681 16.08 12.55 -23.97
CA GLN A 681 15.54 12.41 -25.32
C GLN A 681 14.76 11.09 -25.47
N GLY A 682 14.03 10.92 -26.58
CA GLY A 682 13.23 9.73 -26.83
C GLY A 682 11.95 9.67 -25.99
N GLN A 683 11.79 8.59 -25.23
CA GLN A 683 10.68 8.34 -24.33
C GLN A 683 11.13 8.43 -22.86
N GLN A 684 10.29 8.97 -22.00
CA GLN A 684 10.45 8.90 -20.55
C GLN A 684 9.61 7.76 -19.99
N LEU A 685 10.14 7.09 -18.97
CA LEU A 685 9.42 6.12 -18.18
C LEU A 685 8.69 6.87 -17.06
N VAL A 686 7.38 6.67 -16.97
CA VAL A 686 6.54 7.25 -15.90
C VAL A 686 5.87 6.14 -15.11
N MET A 687 6.10 6.17 -13.81
CA MET A 687 5.48 5.26 -12.84
C MET A 687 4.55 6.06 -11.93
N VAL A 688 3.32 5.61 -11.73
CA VAL A 688 2.33 6.25 -10.85
C VAL A 688 1.76 5.19 -9.90
N GLY A 689 1.79 5.44 -8.59
CA GLY A 689 1.39 4.46 -7.57
C GLY A 689 2.08 4.77 -6.24
N GLY A 690 2.59 3.76 -5.55
CA GLY A 690 3.42 3.92 -4.36
C GLY A 690 2.72 3.68 -3.03
N THR A 691 1.46 3.26 -3.07
CA THR A 691 0.64 2.92 -1.90
C THR A 691 0.49 1.40 -1.80
N ASN A 692 0.63 0.83 -0.59
CA ASN A 692 0.44 -0.61 -0.37
C ASN A 692 -0.82 -0.96 0.43
N GLY A 693 -1.62 0.04 0.84
CA GLY A 693 -2.86 -0.14 1.58
C GLY A 693 -2.70 -0.73 3.00
N THR A 694 -1.46 -0.95 3.46
CA THR A 694 -1.21 -1.54 4.79
C THR A 694 -1.00 -0.45 5.85
N PRO A 695 -1.34 -0.70 7.13
CA PRO A 695 -1.02 0.21 8.22
C PRO A 695 0.48 0.52 8.35
N ARG A 696 1.36 -0.38 7.88
CA ARG A 696 2.83 -0.20 7.84
C ARG A 696 3.30 0.68 6.67
N GLY A 697 2.46 0.88 5.66
CA GLY A 697 2.72 1.80 4.55
C GLY A 697 2.87 3.25 5.03
N GLY A 698 2.23 3.59 6.16
CA GLY A 698 2.25 4.94 6.73
C GLY A 698 1.32 5.87 5.99
N LEU A 699 1.86 6.98 5.48
CA LEU A 699 1.06 7.90 4.69
C LEU A 699 0.64 7.26 3.36
N ASP A 700 -0.66 7.19 3.13
CA ASP A 700 -1.25 6.60 1.93
C ASP A 700 -1.44 7.67 0.86
N ILE A 701 -0.32 8.04 0.23
CA ILE A 701 -0.26 9.13 -0.75
C ILE A 701 0.43 8.62 -2.00
N PRO A 702 -0.30 8.49 -3.12
CA PRO A 702 0.30 8.15 -4.40
C PRO A 702 1.32 9.19 -4.85
N HIS A 703 2.33 8.73 -5.58
CA HIS A 703 3.35 9.58 -6.19
C HIS A 703 3.62 9.17 -7.63
N THR A 704 4.19 10.11 -8.36
CA THR A 704 4.66 9.92 -9.74
C THR A 704 6.18 9.98 -9.76
N GLU A 705 6.80 9.00 -10.39
CA GLU A 705 8.23 9.00 -10.70
C GLU A 705 8.44 9.14 -12.20
N VAL A 706 9.41 9.96 -12.59
CA VAL A 706 9.83 10.10 -13.99
C VAL A 706 11.29 9.73 -14.11
N TRP A 707 11.58 8.87 -15.07
CA TRP A 707 12.90 8.36 -15.39
C TRP A 707 13.24 8.70 -16.84
N GLN A 708 14.46 9.16 -17.08
CA GLN A 708 14.93 9.54 -18.41
C GLN A 708 16.36 9.08 -18.63
N SER A 709 16.68 8.72 -19.88
CA SER A 709 18.05 8.65 -20.36
C SER A 709 18.52 10.07 -20.74
N VAL A 710 19.61 10.52 -20.13
CA VAL A 710 20.22 11.83 -20.39
C VAL A 710 21.60 11.58 -20.99
N ASP A 711 21.88 12.20 -22.15
CA ASP A 711 23.15 12.05 -22.88
C ASP A 711 23.58 10.59 -23.14
N GLY A 712 22.61 9.68 -23.30
CA GLY A 712 22.85 8.24 -23.56
C GLY A 712 23.22 7.43 -22.32
N ALA A 713 23.13 8.01 -21.11
CA ALA A 713 23.25 7.27 -19.87
C ALA A 713 22.04 6.33 -19.66
N PRO A 714 22.16 5.27 -18.83
CA PRO A 714 21.00 4.51 -18.37
C PRO A 714 19.90 5.43 -17.82
N TYR A 715 18.64 4.99 -17.92
CA TYR A 715 17.51 5.69 -17.35
C TYR A 715 17.73 5.92 -15.86
N GLY A 716 17.87 7.18 -15.47
CA GLY A 716 17.96 7.60 -14.08
C GLY A 716 16.69 8.35 -13.65
N ARG A 717 16.38 8.30 -12.35
CA ARG A 717 15.21 8.97 -11.79
C ARG A 717 15.47 10.47 -11.78
N ILE A 718 14.69 11.24 -12.53
CA ILE A 718 14.85 12.70 -12.63
C ILE A 718 13.85 13.46 -11.76
N SER A 719 12.72 12.85 -11.39
CA SER A 719 11.75 13.47 -10.49
C SER A 719 10.91 12.47 -9.72
N TRP A 720 10.49 12.90 -8.54
CA TRP A 720 9.47 12.27 -7.70
C TRP A 720 8.47 13.36 -7.30
N THR A 721 7.17 13.12 -7.44
CA THR A 721 6.15 14.12 -7.09
C THR A 721 4.94 13.45 -6.45
N TYR A 722 4.60 13.88 -5.24
CA TYR A 722 3.39 13.44 -4.57
C TYR A 722 2.15 14.12 -5.14
N ASP A 723 1.02 13.40 -5.15
CA ASP A 723 -0.27 13.95 -5.56
C ASP A 723 -0.68 15.13 -4.67
N ARG A 724 -0.73 16.32 -5.27
CA ARG A 724 -1.05 17.59 -4.59
C ARG A 724 -2.53 17.75 -4.28
N GLU A 725 -3.40 16.99 -4.94
CA GLU A 725 -4.84 16.99 -4.63
C GLU A 725 -5.13 16.21 -3.35
N ASN A 726 -4.24 15.30 -2.96
CA ASN A 726 -4.33 14.61 -1.68
C ASN A 726 -3.95 15.58 -0.54
N ARG A 727 -4.90 15.86 0.35
CA ARG A 727 -4.72 16.75 1.51
C ARG A 727 -3.57 16.33 2.45
N LEU A 728 -3.25 15.03 2.49
CA LEU A 728 -2.17 14.49 3.32
C LEU A 728 -0.78 14.77 2.71
N SER A 729 -0.71 15.17 1.44
CA SER A 729 0.55 15.55 0.78
C SER A 729 1.09 16.91 1.20
N ASN A 730 0.32 17.70 1.96
CA ASN A 730 0.70 19.03 2.43
C ASN A 730 1.53 18.98 3.72
N CYS A 731 2.65 18.25 3.69
CA CYS A 731 3.54 18.14 4.83
C CYS A 731 5.02 18.33 4.42
N LEU A 732 5.84 18.79 5.36
CA LEU A 732 7.20 19.27 5.06
C LEU A 732 8.14 18.14 4.64
N GLY A 733 8.12 17.00 5.34
CA GLY A 733 8.88 15.80 4.98
C GLY A 733 8.55 15.27 3.58
N LEU A 734 7.28 15.38 3.17
CA LEU A 734 6.76 15.26 1.80
C LEU A 734 7.67 15.91 0.76
N ARG A 735 7.89 17.21 0.96
CA ARG A 735 8.69 18.06 0.08
C ARG A 735 10.17 17.76 0.15
N LEU A 736 10.66 17.33 1.32
CA LEU A 736 12.06 16.91 1.47
C LEU A 736 12.37 15.63 0.70
N VAL A 737 11.44 14.67 0.61
CA VAL A 737 11.62 13.50 -0.25
C VAL A 737 11.79 13.92 -1.72
N GLU A 738 10.93 14.82 -2.21
CA GLU A 738 11.04 15.34 -3.58
C GLU A 738 12.37 16.08 -3.81
N ALA A 739 12.81 16.89 -2.85
CA ALA A 739 14.08 17.61 -2.90
C ALA A 739 15.29 16.66 -2.85
N ASP A 740 15.26 15.64 -1.99
CA ASP A 740 16.32 14.64 -1.86
C ASP A 740 16.43 13.79 -3.12
N VAL A 741 15.31 13.44 -3.78
CA VAL A 741 15.33 12.77 -5.09
C VAL A 741 15.95 13.68 -6.15
N ALA A 742 15.57 14.96 -6.20
CA ALA A 742 16.18 15.91 -7.13
C ALA A 742 17.69 16.10 -6.86
N LEU A 743 18.12 16.03 -5.59
CA LEU A 743 19.53 16.06 -5.20
C LEU A 743 20.27 14.81 -5.67
N GLN A 744 19.67 13.63 -5.52
CA GLN A 744 20.24 12.37 -6.04
C GLN A 744 20.34 12.40 -7.58
N ALA A 745 19.38 13.03 -8.26
CA ALA A 745 19.37 13.22 -9.71
C ALA A 745 20.37 14.27 -10.21
N SER A 746 21.05 15.01 -9.33
CA SER A 746 21.93 16.12 -9.73
C SER A 746 23.06 15.79 -10.72
N PRO A 747 23.62 14.55 -10.78
CA PRO A 747 24.54 14.19 -11.87
C PRO A 747 23.90 14.28 -13.27
N LEU A 748 22.58 14.12 -13.37
CA LEU A 748 21.82 14.14 -14.61
C LEU A 748 21.19 15.51 -14.91
N ILE A 749 20.71 16.20 -13.88
CA ILE A 749 19.89 17.42 -14.03
C ILE A 749 20.47 18.67 -13.36
N GLY A 750 21.67 18.56 -12.78
CA GLY A 750 22.32 19.61 -12.00
C GLY A 750 21.70 19.80 -10.61
N TYR A 751 22.30 20.69 -9.81
CA TYR A 751 21.86 20.95 -8.43
C TYR A 751 20.68 21.93 -8.32
N GLU A 752 20.42 22.71 -9.38
CA GLU A 752 19.43 23.79 -9.37
C GLU A 752 18.00 23.32 -9.02
N PRO A 753 17.47 22.21 -9.57
CA PRO A 753 16.14 21.72 -9.19
C PRO A 753 16.02 21.41 -7.70
N ALA A 754 17.04 20.79 -7.10
CA ALA A 754 17.07 20.48 -5.67
C ALA A 754 17.13 21.75 -4.82
N ILE A 755 17.97 22.72 -5.21
CA ILE A 755 18.06 24.04 -4.55
C ILE A 755 16.69 24.71 -4.49
N GLN A 756 15.99 24.74 -5.63
CA GLN A 756 14.68 25.39 -5.73
C GLN A 756 13.65 24.72 -4.81
N ILE A 757 13.58 23.38 -4.77
CA ILE A 757 12.62 22.67 -3.91
C ILE A 757 12.95 22.88 -2.43
N TYR A 758 14.22 22.80 -2.01
CA TYR A 758 14.58 23.07 -0.61
C TYR A 758 14.27 24.51 -0.19
N GLN A 759 14.55 25.50 -1.05
CA GLN A 759 14.25 26.91 -0.78
C GLN A 759 12.74 27.14 -0.65
N GLN A 760 11.94 26.57 -1.56
CA GLN A 760 10.48 26.64 -1.48
C GLN A 760 9.95 25.97 -0.20
N THR A 761 10.50 24.81 0.15
CA THR A 761 10.12 24.06 1.36
C THR A 761 10.41 24.86 2.64
N LEU A 762 11.56 25.54 2.70
CA LEU A 762 11.94 26.37 3.85
C LEU A 762 11.17 27.69 3.92
N ALA A 763 10.68 28.20 2.79
CA ALA A 763 9.91 29.44 2.72
C ALA A 763 8.41 29.26 2.96
N ASP A 764 7.90 28.01 2.88
CA ASP A 764 6.48 27.71 3.03
C ASP A 764 6.13 27.36 4.49
N ASP A 765 5.62 28.35 5.22
CA ASP A 765 5.15 28.18 6.60
C ASP A 765 3.79 27.44 6.71
N SER A 766 3.15 27.08 5.59
CA SER A 766 1.87 26.35 5.58
C SER A 766 2.01 24.83 5.60
N LEU A 767 3.23 24.31 5.47
CA LEU A 767 3.52 22.88 5.50
C LEU A 767 3.38 22.32 6.92
N ALA A 768 2.57 21.27 7.07
CA ALA A 768 2.39 20.57 8.33
C ALA A 768 3.50 19.54 8.61
N ALA A 769 3.54 19.03 9.84
CA ALA A 769 4.29 17.81 10.16
C ALA A 769 3.74 16.59 9.39
N CYS A 770 4.58 15.58 9.15
CA CYS A 770 4.22 14.41 8.35
C CYS A 770 3.94 13.16 9.18
N SER A 771 4.49 13.06 10.40
CA SER A 771 4.47 11.80 11.13
C SER A 771 3.07 11.33 11.49
N THR A 772 2.85 10.02 11.35
CA THR A 772 1.67 9.30 11.84
C THR A 772 1.86 8.81 13.28
N VAL A 773 3.04 9.05 13.88
CA VAL A 773 3.45 8.49 15.17
C VAL A 773 4.15 9.54 16.06
N GLY A 774 3.43 10.04 17.05
CA GLY A 774 3.94 10.38 18.39
C GLY A 774 5.09 11.38 18.55
N THR A 775 5.39 12.24 17.56
CA THR A 775 6.28 13.41 17.73
C THR A 775 5.41 14.67 17.82
N ALA A 776 5.73 15.60 18.71
CA ALA A 776 5.02 16.87 18.74
C ALA A 776 5.27 17.63 17.43
N GLU A 777 4.21 18.16 16.82
CA GLU A 777 4.26 18.82 15.50
C GLU A 777 5.38 19.87 15.41
N ALA A 778 5.54 20.69 16.45
CA ALA A 778 6.58 21.72 16.50
C ALA A 778 8.00 21.14 16.48
N ASP A 779 8.23 20.03 17.19
CA ASP A 779 9.54 19.39 17.26
C ASP A 779 9.90 18.72 15.94
N GLU A 780 8.92 18.06 15.30
CA GLU A 780 9.11 17.46 13.98
C GLU A 780 9.41 18.53 12.92
N LEU A 781 8.63 19.61 12.88
CA LEU A 781 8.86 20.71 11.95
C LEU A 781 10.24 21.34 12.14
N ALA A 782 10.67 21.56 13.38
CA ALA A 782 12.01 22.08 13.68
C ALA A 782 13.13 21.13 13.20
N LEU A 783 12.96 19.82 13.41
CA LEU A 783 13.91 18.81 12.91
C LEU A 783 13.96 18.75 11.39
N LEU A 784 12.80 18.71 10.73
CA LEU A 784 12.73 18.62 9.27
C LEU A 784 13.25 19.91 8.60
N ARG A 785 12.94 21.10 9.14
CA ARG A 785 13.53 22.38 8.68
C ARG A 785 15.04 22.40 8.87
N GLY A 786 15.54 21.87 9.98
CA GLY A 786 16.98 21.70 10.21
C GLY A 786 17.63 20.78 9.16
N LEU A 787 17.02 19.63 8.86
CA LEU A 787 17.48 18.72 7.82
C LEU A 787 17.50 19.40 6.45
N ALA A 788 16.44 20.12 6.10
CA ALA A 788 16.34 20.89 4.87
C ALA A 788 17.46 21.95 4.76
N ALA A 789 17.75 22.67 5.84
CA ALA A 789 18.81 23.68 5.87
C ALA A 789 20.20 23.05 5.72
N LEU A 790 20.46 21.91 6.36
CA LEU A 790 21.69 21.14 6.15
C LEU A 790 21.84 20.76 4.67
N ARG A 791 20.81 20.13 4.08
CA ARG A 791 20.83 19.68 2.69
C ARG A 791 21.02 20.84 1.73
N LEU A 792 20.25 21.92 1.88
CA LEU A 792 20.38 23.11 1.03
C LEU A 792 21.78 23.71 1.10
N ALA A 793 22.41 23.76 2.29
CA ALA A 793 23.78 24.25 2.42
C ALA A 793 24.78 23.38 1.66
N GLN A 794 24.62 22.04 1.71
CA GLN A 794 25.44 21.12 0.92
C GLN A 794 25.24 21.38 -0.57
N THR A 795 23.99 21.39 -1.02
CA THR A 795 23.61 21.54 -2.43
C THR A 795 24.11 22.86 -3.02
N LEU A 796 23.90 23.99 -2.34
CA LEU A 796 24.43 25.30 -2.75
C LEU A 796 25.95 25.28 -2.85
N THR A 797 26.64 24.70 -1.86
CA THR A 797 28.11 24.63 -1.86
C THR A 797 28.64 23.79 -3.01
N LEU A 798 28.00 22.66 -3.32
CA LEU A 798 28.33 21.80 -4.46
C LEU A 798 28.03 22.48 -5.80
N ASN A 799 27.02 23.35 -5.84
CA ASN A 799 26.73 24.23 -6.99
C ASN A 799 27.71 25.41 -7.13
N GLY A 800 28.72 25.53 -6.26
CA GLY A 800 29.69 26.62 -6.27
C GLY A 800 29.24 27.89 -5.53
N GLU A 801 28.16 27.82 -4.75
CA GLU A 801 27.54 28.93 -4.03
C GLU A 801 27.77 28.87 -2.51
N ALA A 802 29.01 28.57 -2.09
CA ALA A 802 29.37 28.42 -0.68
C ALA A 802 29.07 29.67 0.18
N ASP A 803 29.25 30.88 -0.38
CA ASP A 803 28.92 32.14 0.30
C ASP A 803 27.41 32.27 0.55
N THR A 804 26.58 31.85 -0.42
CA THR A 804 25.12 31.81 -0.30
C THR A 804 24.70 30.81 0.77
N ALA A 805 25.32 29.62 0.79
CA ALA A 805 25.09 28.61 1.81
C ALA A 805 25.39 29.14 3.23
N GLY A 806 26.52 29.84 3.38
CA GLY A 806 26.91 30.46 4.65
C GLY A 806 25.95 31.55 5.13
N ALA A 807 25.48 32.41 4.21
CA ALA A 807 24.49 33.44 4.50
C ALA A 807 23.14 32.84 4.92
N MET A 808 22.65 31.84 4.18
CA MET A 808 21.39 31.14 4.49
C MET A 808 21.44 30.47 5.86
N LEU A 809 22.55 29.81 6.23
CA LEU A 809 22.69 29.21 7.56
C LEU A 809 22.80 30.26 8.68
N ALA A 810 23.34 31.44 8.39
CA ALA A 810 23.38 32.52 9.37
C ALA A 810 21.97 33.06 9.66
N ASP A 811 21.13 33.21 8.62
CA ASP A 811 19.73 33.59 8.77
C ASP A 811 18.93 32.50 9.49
N PHE A 812 19.11 31.23 9.12
CA PHE A 812 18.48 30.09 9.80
C PHE A 812 18.86 30.00 11.29
N ALA A 813 20.11 30.35 11.65
CA ALA A 813 20.55 30.38 13.03
C ALA A 813 19.85 31.45 13.89
N VAL A 814 19.20 32.44 13.28
CA VAL A 814 18.39 33.44 14.01
C VAL A 814 17.05 32.86 14.42
N SER A 815 16.41 32.08 13.54
CA SER A 815 15.11 31.46 13.81
C SER A 815 15.22 30.16 14.61
N GLU A 816 16.24 29.35 14.33
CA GLU A 816 16.40 27.99 14.87
C GLU A 816 17.80 27.79 15.51
N PRO A 817 18.16 28.58 16.55
CA PRO A 817 19.52 28.63 17.10
C PRO A 817 19.99 27.29 17.71
N ASP A 818 19.06 26.50 18.23
CA ASP A 818 19.33 25.23 18.92
C ASP A 818 19.21 24.01 18.00
N SER A 819 19.04 24.22 16.68
CA SER A 819 18.90 23.12 15.73
C SER A 819 20.15 22.23 15.70
N PRO A 820 20.03 20.91 15.92
CA PRO A 820 21.16 20.00 15.84
C PRO A 820 21.76 19.94 14.43
N TYR A 821 20.94 20.12 13.40
CA TYR A 821 21.39 20.13 12.00
C TYR A 821 22.19 21.38 11.64
N LEU A 822 21.94 22.52 12.29
CA LEU A 822 22.75 23.73 12.11
C LEU A 822 24.22 23.47 12.51
N ALA A 823 24.44 22.73 13.61
CA ALA A 823 25.79 22.35 14.03
C ALA A 823 26.45 21.36 13.06
N LEU A 824 25.67 20.45 12.48
CA LEU A 824 26.14 19.53 11.45
C LEU A 824 26.51 20.28 10.17
N ALA A 825 25.69 21.22 9.72
CA ALA A 825 25.93 22.02 8.52
C ALA A 825 27.21 22.85 8.64
N LYS A 826 27.42 23.49 9.80
CA LYS A 826 28.69 24.20 10.10
C LYS A 826 29.88 23.25 10.09
N THR A 827 29.75 22.07 10.72
CA THR A 827 30.81 21.05 10.71
C THR A 827 31.17 20.62 9.28
N TRP A 828 30.15 20.43 8.44
CA TRP A 828 30.34 20.03 7.04
C TRP A 828 31.04 21.13 6.23
N LEU A 829 30.56 22.38 6.31
CA LEU A 829 31.14 23.52 5.59
C LEU A 829 32.60 23.77 5.98
N ASP A 830 32.92 23.73 7.28
CA ASP A 830 34.29 23.91 7.77
C ASP A 830 35.23 22.81 7.22
N SER A 831 34.73 21.57 7.14
CA SER A 831 35.51 20.47 6.60
C SER A 831 35.67 20.56 5.09
N TYR A 832 34.61 20.87 4.34
CA TYR A 832 34.65 21.02 2.89
C TYR A 832 35.53 22.20 2.46
N ALA A 833 35.53 23.31 3.21
CA ALA A 833 36.37 24.47 2.93
C ALA A 833 37.88 24.17 3.04
N ALA A 834 38.28 23.09 3.74
CA ALA A 834 39.68 22.75 3.94
C ALA A 834 40.36 22.15 2.70
N ASP A 835 39.66 21.29 1.96
CA ASP A 835 40.23 20.53 0.85
C ASP A 835 39.28 20.31 -0.35
N GLY A 836 38.00 20.70 -0.24
CA GLY A 836 36.98 20.49 -1.26
C GLY A 836 36.51 19.04 -1.37
N ASP A 837 36.83 18.18 -0.41
CA ASP A 837 36.47 16.75 -0.43
C ASP A 837 35.14 16.51 0.29
N VAL A 838 34.12 16.13 -0.48
CA VAL A 838 32.76 15.85 0.04
C VAL A 838 32.75 14.64 0.97
N THR A 839 33.54 13.60 0.67
CA THR A 839 33.61 12.39 1.49
C THR A 839 34.27 12.70 2.84
N ALA A 840 35.34 13.49 2.82
CA ALA A 840 36.00 13.96 4.03
C ALA A 840 35.06 14.84 4.86
N ALA A 841 34.30 15.72 4.22
CA ALA A 841 33.32 16.59 4.88
C ALA A 841 32.14 15.83 5.50
N CYS A 842 31.71 14.74 4.86
CA CYS A 842 30.60 13.95 5.37
C CYS A 842 30.96 13.05 6.54
N LYS A 843 32.21 12.57 6.63
CA LYS A 843 32.65 11.69 7.70
C LYS A 843 32.31 12.17 9.13
N PRO A 844 32.68 13.39 9.57
CA PRO A 844 32.34 13.87 10.92
C PRO A 844 30.85 14.12 11.13
N VAL A 845 30.09 14.38 10.05
CA VAL A 845 28.63 14.56 10.10
C VAL A 845 27.95 13.22 10.33
N THR A 846 28.27 12.20 9.53
CA THR A 846 27.74 10.84 9.65
C THR A 846 28.07 10.22 11.01
N GLU A 847 29.28 10.42 11.54
CA GLU A 847 29.65 9.95 12.89
C GLU A 847 28.74 10.53 13.99
N LYS A 848 28.28 11.78 13.86
CA LYS A 848 27.32 12.39 14.79
C LYS A 848 25.90 11.86 14.57
N LEU A 849 25.46 11.74 13.32
CA LEU A 849 24.13 11.21 12.96
C LEU A 849 23.93 9.78 13.47
N THR A 850 24.89 8.89 13.25
CA THR A 850 24.81 7.48 13.73
C THR A 850 24.64 7.33 15.25
N LYS A 851 25.07 8.33 16.03
CA LYS A 851 24.92 8.36 17.49
C LYS A 851 23.61 8.97 17.97
N ASN A 852 22.85 9.61 17.08
CA ASN A 852 21.58 10.26 17.41
C ASN A 852 20.50 9.82 16.43
N LYS A 853 19.75 8.78 16.82
CA LYS A 853 18.68 8.19 16.01
C LYS A 853 17.59 9.18 15.61
N LEU A 854 17.28 10.16 16.46
CA LEU A 854 16.27 11.18 16.17
C LEU A 854 16.60 11.99 14.90
N LEU A 855 17.89 12.17 14.59
CA LEU A 855 18.33 12.94 13.43
C LEU A 855 18.33 12.15 12.12
N TRP A 856 18.00 10.86 12.14
CA TRP A 856 17.94 10.10 10.89
C TRP A 856 16.67 9.26 10.73
N GLN A 857 16.04 8.85 11.83
CA GLN A 857 14.77 8.15 11.79
C GLN A 857 13.55 9.06 11.62
N ILE A 858 13.74 10.39 11.59
CA ILE A 858 12.60 11.31 11.44
C ILE A 858 11.83 11.07 10.13
N THR A 859 12.51 10.59 9.09
CA THR A 859 11.88 10.19 7.81
C THR A 859 11.28 8.78 7.84
N ASP A 860 11.72 7.91 8.76
CA ASP A 860 11.14 6.56 8.92
C ASP A 860 9.69 6.64 9.41
N ASN A 861 9.32 7.74 10.08
CA ASN A 861 7.98 7.99 10.61
C ASN A 861 6.92 8.23 9.53
N PHE A 862 7.29 8.31 8.26
CA PHE A 862 6.35 8.48 7.15
C PHE A 862 5.81 7.12 6.66
N GLY A 863 6.42 6.01 7.11
CA GLY A 863 6.08 4.64 6.75
C GLY A 863 6.76 4.14 5.47
N ASN A 864 6.52 2.86 5.15
CA ASN A 864 7.26 2.15 4.10
C ASN A 864 6.84 2.51 2.66
N ASN A 865 5.80 3.33 2.47
CA ASN A 865 5.42 3.86 1.15
C ASN A 865 6.41 4.93 0.65
N HIS A 866 7.28 5.41 1.53
CA HIS A 866 8.18 6.53 1.25
C HIS A 866 9.63 6.14 1.53
N PRO A 867 10.59 6.65 0.75
CA PRO A 867 11.98 6.27 0.91
C PRO A 867 12.54 6.80 2.24
N PRO A 868 12.98 5.92 3.17
CA PRO A 868 13.65 6.36 4.38
C PRO A 868 15.07 6.84 4.07
N LEU A 869 15.59 7.75 4.89
CA LEU A 869 17.00 8.14 4.86
C LEU A 869 17.77 7.42 5.96
N ALA A 870 18.64 6.48 5.58
CA ALA A 870 19.59 5.92 6.52
C ALA A 870 20.56 7.02 7.01
N ALA A 871 21.13 6.84 8.21
CA ALA A 871 22.10 7.79 8.78
C ALA A 871 23.28 8.14 7.83
N GLY A 872 23.69 7.20 6.99
CA GLY A 872 24.74 7.40 5.98
C GLY A 872 24.31 8.23 4.77
N GLN A 873 23.02 8.33 4.49
CA GLN A 873 22.46 9.02 3.32
C GLN A 873 22.16 10.50 3.57
N ILE A 874 22.02 10.91 4.84
CA ILE A 874 21.70 12.30 5.23
C ILE A 874 22.83 13.28 4.92
N CYS A 875 24.07 12.82 4.93
CA CYS A 875 25.15 13.61 4.39
C CYS A 875 25.35 13.20 2.93
N TYR A 876 24.96 14.08 2.00
CA TYR A 876 25.02 13.76 0.58
C TYR A 876 26.47 13.65 0.10
N VAL A 877 26.78 12.53 -0.55
CA VAL A 877 28.01 12.33 -1.29
C VAL A 877 27.60 12.01 -2.73
N PRO A 878 27.98 12.83 -3.73
CA PRO A 878 27.73 12.51 -5.12
C PRO A 878 28.25 11.12 -5.48
N PRO A 879 27.56 10.35 -6.33
CA PRO A 879 28.09 9.11 -6.87
C PRO A 879 29.48 9.37 -7.48
N VAL A 880 30.45 8.50 -7.18
CA VAL A 880 31.78 8.60 -7.79
C VAL A 880 31.67 8.10 -9.23
N GLU A 881 32.06 8.94 -10.20
CA GLU A 881 32.15 8.57 -11.63
C GLU A 881 33.03 7.34 -11.88
#